data_AF-A0A7G5VUK6-F1
#
_entry.id   AF-A0A7G5VUK6-F1
#
_cell.length_a   1.000
_cell.length_b   1.000
_cell.length_c   1.000
_cell.angle_alpha   90.00
_cell.angle_beta   90.00
_cell.angle_gamma   90.00
#
_symmetry.space_group_name_H-M   'P 1'
#
loop_
_entity.id
_entity.type
_entity.pdbx_description
1 polymer ?
#
loop_
_entity_poly.entity_id
_entity_poly.type
_entity_poly.pdbx_seq_one_letter_code
_entity_poly.pdbx_strand_id
1 'polypeptide(L)'
;MSVRRSSGSSFVSPKLYQTASLSVISSAEKQDRFPSLGELDQLITYLRSGEKRLEIATKLSLNANTIVSAAADRIFVGGSALSFLERPQAAVTLTPEQASATSVQPTQVRSSFWRNWFSAGVEAGFRPINVVRYGVSNMRKSLRDLDWFLRYVTYAIIAGDPSILEVNTRGLRELIDQACNSAAALVALKEMRRISVSLFLTDKEASNLVQTYFDTLINAFAAPAKADLIRRRSAVDAQGLKLPWIYRNNIAPRYVMKPNLSTEERKQVIRACYRQVFERDITFAYGLSQKELESKALQQQLSIKEFIRALGKSDLYRRQFYQPFVNSRVVDLAFRHFLGRAPSSLKEWNQYFAVVSTRGLNGLVDALIDSKEYTDYFGEETVPYLRQLGEEAQECRNWGAQIDLYNYSAPFRQVPQFVTLYKDYEEPLPQQHVYGRLNDPLPIRFGAIFAQETMSRPVHMGRDVRRILIYQGAGINNQIGTTKPCELASALPIDRVEADAPIERKIQAAYVRVFGRDVYQEQKQWLKPLENELRRKAMTMREFVRQLAKSDEFRNLYWSRFYVCKAIEYIHIRLLGRPTYGRREINEYFDIASKRGFYALIDSMIDSEEYVRNFGEDMVPYERYRTKGAMTMSIITKKEEARFIQLAQAAKGYKPRKQGVQRMARYAFAITNEDRQVIFEAAVRQIFERNMWQSKELQTLQSQFVLSNTMTVKQLIEALASSSLYAKEFYQPYPNTQVIEFATKHILGRAVLNQAEIRYYNQILAREGLQAMVSRMVNSTEYQSIFGEHQVPYRRFPTLPAANFPNTQQLYNRLTKQNRKLIVPSFGSGIDLRG
;
A
#
# COMPACT_ATOMS: atom_id res chain seq x y z
N MET A 1 -13.25 24.53 19.29
CA MET A 1 -12.37 23.48 18.72
C MET A 1 -13.04 22.87 17.50
N SER A 2 -12.43 22.95 16.31
CA SER A 2 -12.94 22.23 15.13
C SER A 2 -12.51 20.77 15.22
N VAL A 3 -13.44 19.81 15.26
CA VAL A 3 -13.12 18.38 15.16
C VAL A 3 -12.67 18.10 13.73
N ARG A 4 -11.37 17.83 13.54
CA ARG A 4 -10.76 17.68 12.20
C ARG A 4 -10.67 16.22 11.75
N ARG A 5 -10.77 15.27 12.69
CA ARG A 5 -10.50 13.83 12.47
C ARG A 5 -11.51 12.96 13.18
N SER A 6 -11.69 11.74 12.69
CA SER A 6 -12.63 10.77 13.22
C SER A 6 -12.08 9.35 13.05
N SER A 7 -12.40 8.46 13.99
CA SER A 7 -12.25 7.01 13.80
C SER A 7 -13.17 6.44 12.72
N GLY A 8 -14.17 7.21 12.29
CA GLY A 8 -15.37 6.70 11.66
C GLY A 8 -16.50 6.50 12.66
N SER A 9 -17.72 6.42 12.14
CA SER A 9 -18.93 6.12 12.88
C SER A 9 -19.49 4.80 12.38
N SER A 10 -19.23 3.72 13.12
CA SER A 10 -19.82 2.42 12.86
C SER A 10 -21.29 2.45 13.29
N PHE A 11 -22.19 1.81 12.52
CA PHE A 11 -23.60 1.74 12.88
C PHE A 11 -23.75 0.88 14.14
N VAL A 12 -24.38 1.45 15.17
CA VAL A 12 -24.67 0.76 16.43
C VAL A 12 -26.12 1.01 16.79
N SER A 13 -26.87 -0.07 16.97
CA SER A 13 -28.22 -0.01 17.52
C SER A 13 -28.15 -0.24 19.04
N PRO A 14 -28.63 0.72 19.86
CA PRO A 14 -28.75 0.47 21.29
C PRO A 14 -29.82 -0.61 21.51
N LYS A 15 -29.55 -1.54 22.43
CA LYS A 15 -30.54 -2.54 22.81
C LYS A 15 -31.65 -1.87 23.63
N LEU A 16 -32.88 -1.96 23.11
CA LEU A 16 -34.06 -1.31 23.68
C LEU A 16 -34.75 -2.19 24.74
N TYR A 17 -35.03 -3.44 24.40
CA TYR A 17 -35.70 -4.42 25.26
C TYR A 17 -35.30 -5.85 24.84
N GLN A 18 -35.74 -6.85 25.61
CA GLN A 18 -35.55 -8.27 25.28
C GLN A 18 -36.89 -8.90 24.89
N THR A 19 -36.83 -9.94 24.07
CA THR A 19 -37.97 -10.82 23.81
C THR A 19 -37.62 -12.21 24.32
N ALA A 20 -38.64 -13.02 24.64
CA ALA A 20 -38.43 -14.40 25.08
C ALA A 20 -37.57 -15.18 24.07
N SER A 21 -37.91 -15.10 22.78
CA SER A 21 -37.15 -15.74 21.69
C SER A 21 -35.71 -15.26 21.57
N LEU A 22 -35.48 -13.94 21.60
CA LEU A 22 -34.14 -13.36 21.45
C LEU A 22 -33.26 -13.72 22.64
N SER A 23 -33.81 -13.78 23.85
CA SER A 23 -33.05 -14.11 25.06
C SER A 23 -32.47 -15.53 24.99
N VAL A 24 -33.27 -16.51 24.54
CA VAL A 24 -32.87 -17.91 24.36
C VAL A 24 -31.78 -18.02 23.30
N ILE A 25 -32.02 -17.46 22.11
CA ILE A 25 -31.06 -17.52 20.99
C ILE A 25 -29.74 -16.84 21.36
N SER A 26 -29.83 -15.63 21.95
CA SER A 26 -28.64 -14.87 22.35
C SER A 26 -27.83 -15.56 23.44
N SER A 27 -28.47 -16.35 24.33
CA SER A 27 -27.75 -17.12 25.35
C SER A 27 -26.89 -18.25 24.75
N ALA A 28 -27.41 -18.94 23.72
CA ALA A 28 -26.68 -19.98 23.00
C ALA A 28 -25.57 -19.38 22.12
N GLU A 29 -25.88 -18.28 21.42
CA GLU A 29 -24.93 -17.52 20.59
C GLU A 29 -23.71 -17.06 21.39
N LYS A 30 -23.91 -16.43 22.56
CA LYS A 30 -22.81 -15.97 23.44
C LYS A 30 -21.91 -17.12 23.93
N GLN A 31 -22.39 -18.36 23.86
CA GLN A 31 -21.69 -19.56 24.26
C GLN A 31 -21.10 -20.34 23.08
N ASP A 32 -21.26 -19.85 21.84
CA ASP A 32 -20.89 -20.51 20.58
C ASP A 32 -21.40 -21.96 20.51
N ARG A 33 -22.59 -22.20 21.05
CA ARG A 33 -23.24 -23.51 21.04
C ARG A 33 -24.55 -23.47 20.28
N PHE A 34 -24.98 -24.65 19.85
CA PHE A 34 -26.37 -24.82 19.44
C PHE A 34 -27.31 -24.76 20.65
N PRO A 35 -28.54 -24.26 20.47
CA PRO A 35 -29.57 -24.30 21.50
C PRO A 35 -29.76 -25.72 22.03
N SER A 36 -29.89 -25.86 23.34
CA SER A 36 -30.15 -27.16 23.97
C SER A 36 -31.60 -27.58 23.75
N LEU A 37 -31.93 -28.86 23.94
CA LEU A 37 -33.31 -29.34 23.84
C LEU A 37 -34.27 -28.56 24.75
N GLY A 38 -33.86 -28.29 26.00
CA GLY A 38 -34.68 -27.50 26.93
C GLY A 38 -34.90 -26.05 26.49
N GLU A 39 -33.92 -25.43 25.83
CA GLU A 39 -34.07 -24.08 25.25
C GLU A 39 -34.96 -24.07 24.01
N LEU A 40 -34.88 -25.11 23.18
CA LEU A 40 -35.78 -25.29 22.05
C LEU A 40 -37.22 -25.49 22.55
N ASP A 41 -37.42 -26.26 23.62
CA ASP A 41 -38.73 -26.44 24.25
C ASP A 41 -39.30 -25.14 24.81
N GLN A 42 -38.46 -24.27 25.38
CA GLN A 42 -38.87 -22.93 25.80
C GLN A 42 -39.33 -22.08 24.61
N LEU A 43 -38.61 -22.13 23.50
CA LEU A 43 -38.95 -21.40 22.27
C LEU A 43 -40.27 -21.91 21.67
N ILE A 44 -40.44 -23.23 21.60
CA ILE A 44 -41.66 -23.88 21.13
C ILE A 44 -42.84 -23.47 22.01
N THR A 45 -42.67 -23.51 23.33
CA THR A 45 -43.70 -23.09 24.29
C THR A 45 -44.11 -21.63 24.08
N TYR A 46 -43.15 -20.73 23.88
CA TYR A 46 -43.43 -19.32 23.59
C TYR A 46 -44.20 -19.15 22.29
N LEU A 47 -43.77 -19.78 21.19
CA LEU A 47 -44.42 -19.66 19.88
C LEU A 47 -45.85 -20.24 19.87
N ARG A 48 -46.07 -21.39 20.54
CA ARG A 48 -47.41 -21.97 20.70
C ARG A 48 -48.38 -21.05 21.44
N SER A 49 -47.87 -20.24 22.38
CA SER A 49 -48.68 -19.25 23.11
C SER A 49 -48.95 -17.95 22.32
N GLY A 50 -48.45 -17.83 21.09
CA GLY A 50 -48.50 -16.59 20.29
C GLY A 50 -49.91 -16.11 19.96
N GLU A 51 -50.79 -17.00 19.51
CA GLU A 51 -52.17 -16.64 19.14
C GLU A 51 -52.95 -16.05 20.31
N LYS A 52 -52.84 -16.66 21.50
CA LYS A 52 -53.44 -16.15 22.73
C LYS A 52 -52.93 -14.74 23.09
N ARG A 53 -51.62 -14.51 22.98
CA ARG A 53 -51.01 -13.19 23.25
C ARG A 53 -51.51 -12.12 22.28
N LEU A 54 -51.68 -12.48 21.01
CA LEU A 54 -52.25 -11.59 20.00
C LEU A 54 -53.72 -11.28 20.31
N GLU A 55 -54.52 -12.27 20.67
CA GLU A 55 -55.93 -12.07 21.06
C GLU A 55 -56.07 -11.14 22.29
N ILE A 56 -55.20 -11.31 23.28
CA ILE A 56 -55.15 -10.42 24.46
C ILE A 56 -54.82 -9.00 24.03
N ALA A 57 -53.77 -8.83 23.22
CA ALA A 57 -53.33 -7.51 22.76
C ALA A 57 -54.39 -6.81 21.89
N THR A 58 -55.09 -7.55 21.01
CA THR A 58 -56.17 -6.99 20.18
C THR A 58 -57.34 -6.56 21.07
N LYS A 59 -57.80 -7.40 22.00
CA LYS A 59 -58.87 -7.04 22.95
C LYS A 59 -58.54 -5.83 23.81
N LEU A 60 -57.30 -5.72 24.30
CA LEU A 60 -56.84 -4.54 25.05
C LEU A 60 -56.77 -3.28 24.17
N SER A 61 -56.33 -3.42 22.92
CA SER A 61 -56.23 -2.30 21.98
C SER A 61 -57.60 -1.76 21.55
N LEU A 62 -58.59 -2.65 21.33
CA LEU A 62 -59.96 -2.28 20.98
C LEU A 62 -60.65 -1.54 22.14
N ASN A 63 -60.37 -1.96 23.38
CA ASN A 63 -60.93 -1.36 24.60
C ASN A 63 -60.02 -0.28 25.20
N ALA A 64 -59.03 0.23 24.47
CA ALA A 64 -58.05 1.14 25.04
C ALA A 64 -58.67 2.46 25.55
N ASN A 65 -59.71 2.97 24.88
CA ASN A 65 -60.40 4.18 25.30
C ASN A 65 -61.15 3.99 26.62
N THR A 66 -61.80 2.85 26.81
CA THR A 66 -62.57 2.55 28.04
C THR A 66 -61.64 2.30 29.22
N ILE A 67 -60.49 1.67 28.99
CA ILE A 67 -59.46 1.46 30.02
C ILE A 67 -58.86 2.79 30.47
N VAL A 68 -58.45 3.64 29.51
CA VAL A 68 -57.84 4.94 29.82
C VAL A 68 -58.86 5.92 30.43
N SER A 69 -60.10 5.93 29.94
CA SER A 69 -61.15 6.82 30.48
C SER A 69 -61.45 6.52 31.94
N ALA A 70 -61.66 5.26 32.28
CA ALA A 70 -62.05 4.88 33.63
C ALA A 70 -60.88 5.04 34.62
N ALA A 71 -59.64 4.87 34.18
CA ALA A 71 -58.47 5.22 34.99
C ALA A 71 -58.35 6.74 35.20
N ALA A 72 -58.57 7.54 34.15
CA ALA A 72 -58.53 8.99 34.22
C ALA A 72 -59.64 9.56 35.13
N ASP A 73 -60.87 9.04 35.02
CA ASP A 73 -62.01 9.44 35.85
C ASP A 73 -61.80 9.14 37.34
N ARG A 74 -60.93 8.16 37.66
CA ARG A 74 -60.57 7.83 39.05
C ARG A 74 -59.63 8.87 39.69
N ILE A 75 -58.81 9.55 38.89
CA ILE A 75 -57.77 10.47 39.37
C ILE A 75 -58.06 11.95 39.09
N PHE A 76 -58.88 12.25 38.09
CA PHE A 76 -59.24 13.61 37.69
C PHE A 76 -60.67 13.96 38.07
N VAL A 77 -60.89 15.21 38.48
CA VAL A 77 -62.22 15.75 38.84
C VAL A 77 -62.44 17.10 38.16
N GLY A 78 -63.68 17.38 37.76
CA GLY A 78 -64.08 18.70 37.25
C GLY A 78 -64.04 18.88 35.73
N GLY A 79 -64.16 17.80 34.94
CA GLY A 79 -64.29 17.86 33.47
C GLY A 79 -64.17 16.48 32.81
N SER A 80 -64.47 16.39 31.51
CA SER A 80 -64.24 15.16 30.72
C SER A 80 -62.76 15.02 30.38
N ALA A 81 -62.06 14.11 31.08
CA ALA A 81 -60.63 13.89 30.88
C ALA A 81 -60.32 13.45 29.44
N LEU A 82 -61.15 12.59 28.84
CA LEU A 82 -60.88 11.99 27.53
C LEU A 82 -60.75 12.98 26.37
N SER A 83 -61.29 14.20 26.52
CA SER A 83 -61.17 15.28 25.52
C SER A 83 -59.73 15.74 25.25
N PHE A 84 -58.81 15.45 26.17
CA PHE A 84 -57.39 15.79 26.05
C PHE A 84 -56.54 14.65 25.48
N LEU A 85 -57.13 13.51 25.10
CA LEU A 85 -56.39 12.38 24.54
C LEU A 85 -56.07 12.64 23.06
N GLU A 86 -54.78 12.69 22.73
CA GLU A 86 -54.31 12.81 21.35
C GLU A 86 -53.92 11.43 20.80
N ARG A 87 -54.69 10.89 19.84
CA ARG A 87 -54.30 9.75 18.99
C ARG A 87 -54.59 10.10 17.51
N PRO A 88 -53.67 9.82 16.58
CA PRO A 88 -52.31 9.30 16.75
C PRO A 88 -51.34 10.34 17.34
N GLN A 89 -50.36 9.89 18.12
CA GLN A 89 -49.33 10.76 18.68
C GLN A 89 -48.17 11.05 17.71
N ALA A 90 -48.01 10.21 16.68
CA ALA A 90 -47.05 10.44 15.63
C ALA A 90 -47.66 11.39 14.61
N ALA A 91 -46.91 12.41 14.19
CA ALA A 91 -47.27 13.30 13.08
C ALA A 91 -47.08 12.56 11.73
N VAL A 92 -47.82 11.46 11.56
CA VAL A 92 -47.81 10.62 10.35
C VAL A 92 -49.21 10.65 9.76
N THR A 93 -49.30 10.87 8.45
CA THR A 93 -50.54 10.72 7.68
C THR A 93 -50.96 9.26 7.69
N LEU A 94 -51.98 8.94 8.50
CA LEU A 94 -52.58 7.60 8.54
C LEU A 94 -53.38 7.35 7.26
N THR A 95 -53.43 6.09 6.83
CA THR A 95 -54.38 5.67 5.79
C THR A 95 -55.82 5.78 6.32
N PRO A 96 -56.85 5.92 5.45
CA PRO A 96 -58.25 6.10 5.88
C PRO A 96 -58.76 4.99 6.83
N GLU A 97 -58.30 3.75 6.62
CA GLU A 97 -58.60 2.58 7.47
C GLU A 97 -57.96 2.66 8.86
N GLN A 98 -56.77 3.25 8.97
CA GLN A 98 -56.10 3.49 10.25
C GLN A 98 -56.70 4.72 10.96
N ALA A 99 -57.18 5.70 10.20
CA ALA A 99 -57.83 6.91 10.71
C ALA A 99 -59.22 6.63 11.32
N SER A 100 -60.01 5.72 10.73
CA SER A 100 -61.32 5.32 11.25
C SER A 100 -61.22 4.55 12.57
N ALA A 101 -60.18 3.73 12.75
CA ALA A 101 -59.88 3.04 14.01
C ALA A 101 -59.46 3.98 15.16
N THR A 102 -59.01 5.19 14.85
CA THR A 102 -58.66 6.25 15.82
C THR A 102 -59.80 7.22 16.12
N SER A 103 -60.94 7.14 15.41
CA SER A 103 -62.05 8.08 15.62
C SER A 103 -62.77 7.82 16.94
N VAL A 104 -62.81 8.84 17.80
CA VAL A 104 -63.46 8.81 19.11
C VAL A 104 -64.96 9.02 18.93
N GLN A 105 -65.77 7.97 19.10
CA GLN A 105 -67.20 8.16 19.37
C GLN A 105 -67.40 8.46 20.86
N PRO A 106 -68.14 9.53 21.22
CA PRO A 106 -68.46 9.82 22.60
C PRO A 106 -69.48 8.79 23.10
N THR A 107 -69.04 7.73 23.77
CA THR A 107 -69.96 6.87 24.52
C THR A 107 -70.58 7.66 25.66
N GLN A 108 -71.92 7.67 25.70
CA GLN A 108 -72.72 8.33 26.73
C GLN A 108 -72.27 7.93 28.13
N VAL A 109 -71.93 8.93 28.93
CA VAL A 109 -71.58 8.82 30.35
C VAL A 109 -72.77 8.23 31.11
N ARG A 110 -72.69 6.94 31.47
CA ARG A 110 -73.63 6.35 32.45
C ARG A 110 -73.23 6.82 33.85
N SER A 111 -74.16 7.51 34.49
CA SER A 111 -74.15 8.04 35.84
C SER A 111 -73.97 6.96 36.93
N SER A 112 -72.75 6.47 37.12
CA SER A 112 -72.37 5.59 38.25
C SER A 112 -71.20 6.16 39.06
N PHE A 113 -71.09 7.49 39.09
CA PHE A 113 -69.96 8.23 39.69
C PHE A 113 -69.87 8.13 41.22
N TRP A 114 -71.01 7.97 41.93
CA TRP A 114 -71.02 8.09 43.39
C TRP A 114 -70.89 6.78 44.18
N ARG A 115 -71.07 5.60 43.57
CA ARG A 115 -71.11 4.32 44.33
C ARG A 115 -69.75 3.62 44.53
N ASN A 116 -68.75 3.88 43.69
CA ASN A 116 -67.47 3.16 43.74
C ASN A 116 -66.30 3.94 44.38
N TRP A 117 -66.52 5.17 44.86
CA TRP A 117 -65.45 5.92 45.53
C TRP A 117 -65.09 5.28 46.89
N PHE A 118 -66.07 4.69 47.58
CA PHE A 118 -65.92 4.22 48.96
C PHE A 118 -65.47 2.76 49.16
N SER A 119 -65.28 1.96 48.10
CA SER A 119 -65.06 0.50 48.25
C SER A 119 -63.62 0.01 48.05
N ALA A 120 -62.66 0.88 47.75
CA ALA A 120 -61.26 0.48 47.57
C ALA A 120 -60.33 1.36 48.43
N GLY A 121 -59.52 0.72 49.27
CA GLY A 121 -58.61 1.39 50.20
C GLY A 121 -57.79 2.49 49.54
N VAL A 122 -57.93 3.71 50.05
CA VAL A 122 -57.25 4.90 49.54
C VAL A 122 -55.77 4.79 49.85
N GLU A 123 -54.92 4.85 48.83
CA GLU A 123 -53.47 4.90 49.03
C GLU A 123 -53.07 6.12 49.85
N ALA A 124 -52.16 5.94 50.81
CA ALA A 124 -51.66 7.03 51.64
C ALA A 124 -51.07 8.14 50.77
N GLY A 125 -51.60 9.36 50.88
CA GLY A 125 -51.13 10.53 50.12
C GLY A 125 -51.84 10.80 48.79
N PHE A 126 -52.85 10.01 48.40
CA PHE A 126 -53.63 10.29 47.19
C PHE A 126 -54.47 11.57 47.33
N ARG A 127 -54.41 12.45 46.32
CA ARG A 127 -55.29 13.62 46.18
C ARG A 127 -55.80 13.69 44.73
N PRO A 128 -57.11 13.85 44.51
CA PRO A 128 -57.66 13.98 43.17
C PRO A 128 -57.17 15.28 42.52
N ILE A 129 -56.88 15.21 41.22
CA ILE A 129 -56.34 16.32 40.44
C ILE A 129 -57.51 17.06 39.77
N ASN A 130 -57.60 18.37 40.00
CA ASN A 130 -58.63 19.18 39.36
C ASN A 130 -58.18 19.57 37.93
N VAL A 131 -58.98 19.21 36.92
CA VAL A 131 -58.69 19.42 35.50
C VAL A 131 -58.40 20.90 35.18
N VAL A 132 -59.16 21.82 35.76
CA VAL A 132 -59.04 23.27 35.50
C VAL A 132 -57.72 23.81 36.07
N ARG A 133 -57.33 23.37 37.26
CA ARG A 133 -56.08 23.81 37.91
C ARG A 133 -54.84 23.18 37.30
N TYR A 134 -54.97 21.97 36.75
CA TYR A 134 -53.84 21.22 36.20
C TYR A 134 -53.41 21.75 34.81
N GLY A 135 -54.36 22.29 34.04
CA GLY A 135 -54.12 22.91 32.75
C GLY A 135 -54.00 21.93 31.58
N VAL A 136 -54.29 22.41 30.37
CA VAL A 136 -54.43 21.60 29.15
C VAL A 136 -53.15 20.82 28.80
N SER A 137 -51.97 21.45 28.90
CA SER A 137 -50.69 20.80 28.56
C SER A 137 -50.37 19.63 29.48
N ASN A 138 -50.59 19.78 30.78
CA ASN A 138 -50.31 18.71 31.75
C ASN A 138 -51.36 17.60 31.65
N MET A 139 -52.64 17.95 31.41
CA MET A 139 -53.69 16.95 31.13
C MET A 139 -53.34 16.06 29.93
N ARG A 140 -52.87 16.66 28.82
CA ARG A 140 -52.43 15.92 27.63
C ARG A 140 -51.28 14.96 27.94
N LYS A 141 -50.28 15.40 28.71
CA LYS A 141 -49.17 14.54 29.15
C LYS A 141 -49.68 13.36 29.97
N SER A 142 -50.52 13.59 30.97
CA SER A 142 -51.04 12.51 31.82
C SER A 142 -51.84 11.47 31.05
N LEU A 143 -52.71 11.87 30.11
CA LEU A 143 -53.45 10.90 29.29
C LEU A 143 -52.58 10.20 28.26
N ARG A 144 -51.60 10.90 27.68
CA ARG A 144 -50.58 10.29 26.83
C ARG A 144 -49.79 9.22 27.60
N ASP A 145 -49.43 9.50 28.84
CA ASP A 145 -48.65 8.57 29.67
C ASP A 145 -49.51 7.34 30.07
N LEU A 146 -50.80 7.50 30.39
CA LEU A 146 -51.74 6.38 30.57
C LEU A 146 -51.88 5.53 29.30
N ASP A 147 -51.95 6.16 28.14
CA ASP A 147 -51.94 5.46 26.85
C ASP A 147 -50.62 4.71 26.61
N TRP A 148 -49.47 5.31 26.93
CA TRP A 148 -48.16 4.67 26.83
C TRP A 148 -48.03 3.45 27.73
N PHE A 149 -48.51 3.52 28.98
CA PHE A 149 -48.52 2.37 29.87
C PHE A 149 -49.31 1.20 29.28
N LEU A 150 -50.51 1.45 28.75
CA LEU A 150 -51.31 0.39 28.12
C LEU A 150 -50.62 -0.19 26.88
N ARG A 151 -50.04 0.67 26.02
CA ARG A 151 -49.31 0.24 24.82
C ARG A 151 -48.06 -0.58 25.15
N TYR A 152 -47.30 -0.18 26.16
CA TYR A 152 -46.13 -0.94 26.57
C TYR A 152 -46.51 -2.27 27.21
N VAL A 153 -47.64 -2.34 27.93
CA VAL A 153 -48.17 -3.62 28.44
C VAL A 153 -48.55 -4.54 27.28
N THR A 154 -49.24 -4.05 26.24
CA THR A 154 -49.55 -4.90 25.07
C THR A 154 -48.29 -5.34 24.32
N TYR A 155 -47.29 -4.46 24.18
CA TYR A 155 -46.00 -4.84 23.58
C TYR A 155 -45.25 -5.88 24.41
N ALA A 156 -45.23 -5.76 25.74
CA ALA A 156 -44.60 -6.73 26.64
C ALA A 156 -45.26 -8.11 26.56
N ILE A 157 -46.60 -8.15 26.51
CA ILE A 157 -47.38 -9.39 26.35
C ILE A 157 -47.01 -10.11 25.05
N ILE A 158 -46.93 -9.37 23.94
CA ILE A 158 -46.54 -9.92 22.64
C ILE A 158 -45.07 -10.37 22.67
N ALA A 159 -44.15 -9.54 23.17
CA ALA A 159 -42.72 -9.83 23.26
C ALA A 159 -42.37 -11.01 24.18
N GLY A 160 -43.25 -11.31 25.13
CA GLY A 160 -43.10 -12.41 26.08
C GLY A 160 -42.13 -12.17 27.23
N ASP A 161 -41.70 -10.93 27.41
CA ASP A 161 -40.75 -10.53 28.45
C ASP A 161 -41.09 -9.13 28.97
N PRO A 162 -41.09 -8.87 30.30
CA PRO A 162 -41.47 -7.59 30.88
C PRO A 162 -40.34 -6.54 30.84
N SER A 163 -39.19 -6.80 30.24
CA SER A 163 -38.05 -5.86 30.24
C SER A 163 -38.38 -4.46 29.71
N ILE A 164 -39.26 -4.34 28.71
CA ILE A 164 -39.74 -3.05 28.19
C ILE A 164 -40.46 -2.23 29.26
N LEU A 165 -41.18 -2.89 30.17
CA LEU A 165 -41.89 -2.24 31.28
C LEU A 165 -40.89 -1.79 32.33
N GLU A 166 -39.99 -2.69 32.75
CA GLU A 166 -39.04 -2.40 33.81
C GLU A 166 -38.08 -1.26 33.43
N VAL A 167 -37.50 -1.30 32.24
CA VAL A 167 -36.51 -0.29 31.80
C VAL A 167 -37.12 1.10 31.71
N ASN A 168 -38.36 1.21 31.24
CA ASN A 168 -39.00 2.51 30.99
C ASN A 168 -39.76 3.08 32.20
N THR A 169 -40.18 2.24 33.15
CA THR A 169 -40.94 2.71 34.33
C THR A 169 -40.10 2.83 35.59
N ARG A 170 -38.98 2.12 35.69
CA ARG A 170 -38.10 2.21 36.86
C ARG A 170 -37.46 3.59 36.94
N GLY A 171 -37.66 4.27 38.06
CA GLY A 171 -37.15 5.64 38.27
C GLY A 171 -38.00 6.74 37.64
N LEU A 172 -39.08 6.38 36.92
CA LEU A 172 -40.02 7.35 36.35
C LEU A 172 -40.83 8.04 37.46
N ARG A 173 -41.06 7.35 38.58
CA ARG A 173 -41.79 7.87 39.72
C ARG A 173 -41.16 9.16 40.26
N GLU A 174 -39.86 9.20 40.49
CA GLU A 174 -39.20 10.43 40.99
C GLU A 174 -39.24 11.57 39.98
N LEU A 175 -39.23 11.26 38.68
CA LEU A 175 -39.36 12.26 37.61
C LEU A 175 -40.78 12.85 37.56
N ILE A 176 -41.80 12.00 37.73
CA ILE A 176 -43.20 12.43 37.75
C ILE A 176 -43.52 13.20 39.03
N ASP A 177 -42.95 12.82 40.17
CA ASP A 177 -43.22 13.47 41.47
C ASP A 177 -42.90 14.98 41.47
N GLN A 178 -41.97 15.42 40.61
CA GLN A 178 -41.65 16.84 40.40
C GLN A 178 -42.79 17.65 39.76
N ALA A 179 -43.67 17.00 38.99
CA ALA A 179 -44.71 17.65 38.20
C ALA A 179 -46.14 17.24 38.60
N CYS A 180 -46.33 16.03 39.14
CA CYS A 180 -47.61 15.45 39.49
C CYS A 180 -47.49 14.55 40.72
N ASN A 181 -48.58 14.37 41.47
CA ASN A 181 -48.63 13.43 42.58
C ASN A 181 -48.38 11.99 42.09
N SER A 182 -47.27 11.37 42.51
CA SER A 182 -46.92 9.99 42.13
C SER A 182 -47.95 8.95 42.63
N ALA A 183 -48.66 9.21 43.73
CA ALA A 183 -49.74 8.34 44.22
C ALA A 183 -50.93 8.32 43.25
N ALA A 184 -51.21 9.41 42.53
CA ALA A 184 -52.27 9.43 41.52
C ALA A 184 -51.95 8.49 40.35
N ALA A 185 -50.69 8.44 39.92
CA ALA A 185 -50.27 7.51 38.86
C ALA A 185 -50.42 6.05 39.29
N LEU A 186 -50.08 5.70 40.54
CA LEU A 186 -50.25 4.33 41.08
C LEU A 186 -51.72 3.91 41.13
N VAL A 187 -52.60 4.79 41.62
CA VAL A 187 -54.05 4.54 41.64
C VAL A 187 -54.58 4.32 40.21
N ALA A 188 -54.16 5.15 39.25
CA ALA A 188 -54.56 4.99 37.86
C ALA A 188 -54.12 3.64 37.28
N LEU A 189 -52.86 3.23 37.50
CA LEU A 189 -52.34 1.94 37.03
C LEU A 189 -53.09 0.75 37.65
N LYS A 190 -53.41 0.81 38.94
CA LYS A 190 -54.21 -0.22 39.62
C LYS A 190 -55.62 -0.32 39.05
N GLU A 191 -56.22 0.80 38.68
CA GLU A 191 -57.54 0.83 38.04
C GLU A 191 -57.49 0.29 36.62
N MET A 192 -56.47 0.67 35.83
CA MET A 192 -56.24 0.10 34.49
C MET A 192 -56.11 -1.43 34.55
N ARG A 193 -55.36 -1.96 35.53
CA ARG A 193 -55.24 -3.40 35.78
C ARG A 193 -56.60 -4.03 36.07
N ARG A 194 -57.38 -3.46 37.00
CA ARG A 194 -58.70 -3.99 37.41
C ARG A 194 -59.64 -4.12 36.21
N ILE A 195 -59.70 -3.08 35.37
CA ILE A 195 -60.57 -3.05 34.20
C ILE A 195 -60.06 -3.99 33.12
N SER A 196 -58.76 -4.00 32.85
CA SER A 196 -58.14 -4.89 31.88
C SER A 196 -58.41 -6.37 32.22
N VAL A 197 -58.29 -6.75 33.50
CA VAL A 197 -58.60 -8.11 33.98
C VAL A 197 -60.09 -8.44 33.82
N SER A 198 -60.98 -7.48 34.07
CA SER A 198 -62.44 -7.68 33.91
C SER A 198 -62.88 -7.98 32.47
N LEU A 199 -62.06 -7.65 31.46
CA LEU A 199 -62.33 -7.98 30.06
C LEU A 199 -62.13 -9.48 29.75
N PHE A 200 -61.44 -10.23 30.62
CA PHE A 200 -61.07 -11.63 30.39
C PHE A 200 -61.66 -12.59 31.43
N LEU A 201 -62.83 -12.29 32.00
CA LEU A 201 -63.46 -13.15 33.03
C LEU A 201 -63.73 -14.59 32.55
N THR A 202 -63.90 -14.80 31.25
CA THR A 202 -64.12 -16.12 30.64
C THR A 202 -62.83 -16.92 30.45
N ASP A 203 -61.69 -16.26 30.24
CA ASP A 203 -60.39 -16.90 30.00
C ASP A 203 -59.43 -16.60 31.16
N LYS A 204 -59.30 -17.59 32.07
CA LYS A 204 -58.44 -17.49 33.25
C LYS A 204 -56.96 -17.38 32.89
N GLU A 205 -56.51 -18.01 31.81
CA GLU A 205 -55.10 -17.96 31.42
C GLU A 205 -54.73 -16.57 30.90
N ALA A 206 -55.57 -16.00 30.03
CA ALA A 206 -55.41 -14.63 29.56
C ALA A 206 -55.46 -13.62 30.70
N SER A 207 -56.42 -13.77 31.61
CA SER A 207 -56.56 -12.92 32.80
C SER A 207 -55.31 -12.94 33.68
N ASN A 208 -54.78 -14.14 33.99
CA ASN A 208 -53.55 -14.30 34.77
C ASN A 208 -52.33 -13.66 34.08
N LEU A 209 -52.21 -13.83 32.76
CA LEU A 209 -51.12 -13.24 31.99
C LEU A 209 -51.19 -11.71 32.07
N VAL A 210 -52.35 -11.12 31.75
CA VAL A 210 -52.56 -9.66 31.84
C VAL A 210 -52.25 -9.14 33.23
N GLN A 211 -52.77 -9.80 34.28
CA GLN A 211 -52.51 -9.43 35.66
C GLN A 211 -51.01 -9.42 35.98
N THR A 212 -50.28 -10.46 35.56
CA THR A 212 -48.83 -10.58 35.79
C THR A 212 -48.07 -9.38 35.19
N TYR A 213 -48.34 -9.01 33.93
CA TYR A 213 -47.66 -7.87 33.31
C TYR A 213 -48.02 -6.53 33.95
N PHE A 214 -49.28 -6.30 34.32
CA PHE A 214 -49.66 -5.10 35.07
C PHE A 214 -49.03 -5.05 36.47
N ASP A 215 -48.91 -6.18 37.15
CA ASP A 215 -48.24 -6.26 38.44
C ASP A 215 -46.76 -5.92 38.31
N THR A 216 -46.07 -6.41 37.26
CA THR A 216 -44.67 -6.02 36.99
C THR A 216 -44.54 -4.52 36.72
N LEU A 217 -45.45 -3.92 35.95
CA LEU A 217 -45.48 -2.48 35.69
C LEU A 217 -45.63 -1.66 36.98
N ILE A 218 -46.63 -2.01 37.81
CA ILE A 218 -46.93 -1.31 39.06
C ILE A 218 -45.76 -1.44 40.04
N ASN A 219 -45.19 -2.64 40.16
CA ASN A 219 -44.05 -2.89 41.04
C ASN A 219 -42.80 -2.15 40.57
N ALA A 220 -42.54 -2.10 39.26
CA ALA A 220 -41.41 -1.36 38.69
C ALA A 220 -41.54 0.15 38.90
N PHE A 221 -42.74 0.71 38.73
CA PHE A 221 -43.02 2.13 38.97
C PHE A 221 -42.98 2.50 40.46
N ALA A 222 -43.52 1.66 41.34
CA ALA A 222 -43.54 1.93 42.78
C ALA A 222 -42.13 1.98 43.39
N ALA A 223 -41.20 1.23 42.81
CA ALA A 223 -39.87 1.03 43.36
C ALA A 223 -38.89 2.16 43.00
N PRO A 224 -37.91 2.45 43.87
CA PRO A 224 -37.03 3.62 43.70
C PRO A 224 -36.06 3.46 42.52
N ALA A 225 -35.63 4.60 41.96
CA ALA A 225 -34.58 4.69 40.97
C ALA A 225 -33.30 3.95 41.45
N LYS A 226 -32.68 3.22 40.52
CA LYS A 226 -31.40 2.56 40.80
C LYS A 226 -30.26 3.54 40.61
N ALA A 227 -29.23 3.43 41.45
CA ALA A 227 -28.07 4.31 41.39
C ALA A 227 -27.30 4.17 40.07
N ASP A 228 -26.82 5.30 39.55
CA ASP A 228 -25.99 5.36 38.35
C ASP A 228 -24.69 4.56 38.51
N LEU A 229 -24.26 3.91 37.43
CA LEU A 229 -22.98 3.22 37.36
C LEU A 229 -21.87 4.24 37.10
N ILE A 230 -21.00 4.43 38.08
CA ILE A 230 -19.89 5.37 37.99
C ILE A 230 -18.62 4.61 37.60
N ARG A 231 -18.01 5.04 36.50
CA ARG A 231 -16.70 4.56 36.04
C ARG A 231 -15.62 5.52 36.51
N ARG A 232 -14.93 5.15 37.59
CA ARG A 232 -13.75 5.87 38.08
C ARG A 232 -12.50 5.39 37.36
N ARG A 233 -11.52 6.28 37.17
CA ARG A 233 -10.23 5.95 36.54
C ARG A 233 -9.11 6.27 37.51
N SER A 234 -8.09 5.42 37.52
CA SER A 234 -6.89 5.57 38.36
C SER A 234 -5.84 6.48 37.73
N ALA A 235 -5.82 6.56 36.39
CA ALA A 235 -4.91 7.42 35.64
C ALA A 235 -5.47 8.83 35.45
N VAL A 236 -4.61 9.84 35.61
CA VAL A 236 -4.98 11.26 35.47
C VAL A 236 -5.46 11.61 34.06
N ASP A 237 -4.88 10.99 33.03
CA ASP A 237 -5.20 11.30 31.62
C ASP A 237 -6.52 10.66 31.14
N ALA A 238 -7.11 9.78 31.96
CA ALA A 238 -8.33 9.06 31.63
C ALA A 238 -9.53 9.72 32.31
N GLN A 239 -10.58 10.00 31.55
CA GLN A 239 -11.78 10.65 32.06
C GLN A 239 -12.70 9.68 32.81
N GLY A 240 -13.28 10.13 33.92
CA GLY A 240 -14.36 9.43 34.61
C GLY A 240 -15.69 9.62 33.88
N LEU A 241 -16.54 8.59 33.88
CA LEU A 241 -17.84 8.60 33.20
C LEU A 241 -18.94 8.03 34.11
N LYS A 242 -20.21 8.31 33.77
CA LYS A 242 -21.36 7.70 34.43
C LYS A 242 -22.37 7.18 33.41
N LEU A 243 -23.06 6.09 33.75
CA LEU A 243 -24.14 5.49 32.96
C LEU A 243 -25.36 5.30 33.86
N PRO A 244 -26.55 5.81 33.48
CA PRO A 244 -27.76 5.51 34.23
C PRO A 244 -28.04 4.01 34.20
N TRP A 245 -28.44 3.44 35.35
CA TRP A 245 -28.56 1.99 35.48
C TRP A 245 -29.52 1.36 34.46
N ILE A 246 -30.58 2.08 34.09
CA ILE A 246 -31.57 1.61 33.10
C ILE A 246 -30.99 1.40 31.70
N TYR A 247 -29.88 2.06 31.36
CA TYR A 247 -29.16 1.84 30.09
C TYR A 247 -28.19 0.65 30.15
N ARG A 248 -28.03 0.05 31.34
CA ARG A 248 -27.13 -1.09 31.51
C ARG A 248 -27.70 -2.31 30.80
N ASN A 249 -26.91 -2.87 29.91
CA ASN A 249 -27.18 -4.15 29.26
C ASN A 249 -26.05 -5.12 29.60
N ASN A 250 -26.38 -6.21 30.29
CA ASN A 250 -25.46 -7.32 30.51
C ASN A 250 -25.41 -8.18 29.22
N ILE A 251 -24.64 -7.73 28.24
CA ILE A 251 -24.44 -8.39 26.96
C ILE A 251 -23.49 -9.58 27.15
N ALA A 252 -22.41 -9.45 27.91
CA ALA A 252 -21.44 -10.54 28.07
C ALA A 252 -21.78 -11.45 29.27
N PRO A 253 -21.85 -12.78 29.10
CA PRO A 253 -21.97 -13.70 30.24
C PRO A 253 -20.66 -13.68 31.03
N ARG A 254 -20.78 -13.65 32.36
CA ARG A 254 -19.62 -13.63 33.26
C ARG A 254 -19.27 -15.05 33.66
N TYR A 255 -18.13 -15.53 33.20
CA TYR A 255 -17.58 -16.81 33.62
C TYR A 255 -16.67 -16.58 34.81
N VAL A 256 -17.00 -17.22 35.93
CA VAL A 256 -16.25 -17.12 37.19
C VAL A 256 -15.85 -18.53 37.59
N MET A 257 -14.57 -18.74 37.90
CA MET A 257 -14.07 -20.02 38.37
C MET A 257 -14.20 -20.13 39.89
N LYS A 258 -15.15 -20.92 40.37
CA LYS A 258 -15.39 -21.18 41.79
C LYS A 258 -15.05 -22.63 42.17
N PRO A 259 -14.71 -22.93 43.43
CA PRO A 259 -14.39 -24.29 43.89
C PRO A 259 -15.53 -25.29 43.67
N ASN A 260 -16.78 -24.88 43.84
CA ASN A 260 -17.92 -25.81 43.85
C ASN A 260 -18.57 -26.02 42.46
N LEU A 261 -17.88 -25.67 41.37
CA LEU A 261 -18.41 -25.85 40.01
C LEU A 261 -18.28 -27.28 39.52
N SER A 262 -19.27 -27.71 38.72
CA SER A 262 -19.24 -28.99 38.02
C SER A 262 -18.09 -29.04 37.00
N THR A 263 -17.68 -30.24 36.60
CA THR A 263 -16.61 -30.40 35.60
C THR A 263 -16.98 -29.76 34.26
N GLU A 264 -18.27 -29.73 33.91
CA GLU A 264 -18.76 -29.12 32.68
C GLU A 264 -18.69 -27.59 32.74
N GLU A 265 -19.12 -26.99 33.84
CA GLU A 265 -19.03 -25.55 34.07
C GLU A 265 -17.57 -25.08 34.06
N ARG A 266 -16.66 -25.82 34.71
CA ARG A 266 -15.23 -25.53 34.68
C ARG A 266 -14.67 -25.56 33.25
N LYS A 267 -15.08 -26.54 32.44
CA LYS A 267 -14.69 -26.60 31.02
C LYS A 267 -15.26 -25.42 30.21
N GLN A 268 -16.49 -24.98 30.50
CA GLN A 268 -17.08 -23.81 29.85
C GLN A 268 -16.32 -22.52 30.19
N VAL A 269 -15.88 -22.35 31.44
CA VAL A 269 -15.02 -21.24 31.86
C VAL A 269 -13.71 -21.24 31.06
N ILE A 270 -13.05 -22.40 30.92
CA ILE A 270 -11.81 -22.52 30.13
C ILE A 270 -12.05 -22.19 28.65
N ARG A 271 -13.14 -22.68 28.05
CA ARG A 271 -13.51 -22.31 26.68
C ARG A 271 -13.75 -20.82 26.53
N ALA A 272 -14.36 -20.17 27.52
CA ALA A 272 -14.50 -18.71 27.54
C ALA A 272 -13.14 -17.99 27.56
N CYS A 273 -12.16 -18.48 28.34
CA CYS A 273 -10.80 -17.93 28.33
C CYS A 273 -10.17 -17.98 26.93
N TYR A 274 -10.29 -19.13 26.23
CA TYR A 274 -9.75 -19.27 24.88
C TYR A 274 -10.42 -18.29 23.90
N ARG A 275 -11.74 -18.15 23.95
CA ARG A 275 -12.48 -17.21 23.10
C ARG A 275 -12.10 -15.76 23.36
N GLN A 276 -11.87 -15.40 24.62
CA GLN A 276 -11.44 -14.05 24.98
C GLN A 276 -10.01 -13.76 24.48
N VAL A 277 -9.06 -14.65 24.77
CA VAL A 277 -7.63 -14.42 24.51
C VAL A 277 -7.26 -14.62 23.04
N PHE A 278 -7.87 -15.59 22.36
CA PHE A 278 -7.58 -15.93 20.96
C PHE A 278 -8.66 -15.48 19.98
N GLU A 279 -9.66 -14.73 20.46
CA GLU A 279 -10.84 -14.26 19.73
C GLU A 279 -11.78 -15.36 19.22
N ARG A 280 -11.42 -16.63 19.40
CA ARG A 280 -12.15 -17.81 18.91
C ARG A 280 -11.77 -19.06 19.71
N ASP A 281 -12.59 -20.10 19.64
CA ASP A 281 -12.26 -21.39 20.23
C ASP A 281 -11.30 -22.19 19.34
N ILE A 282 -10.00 -22.06 19.62
CA ILE A 282 -8.92 -22.77 18.90
C ILE A 282 -8.87 -24.26 19.24
N THR A 283 -9.43 -24.66 20.38
CA THR A 283 -9.42 -26.07 20.82
C THR A 283 -10.37 -26.88 19.96
N PHE A 284 -11.57 -26.34 19.71
CA PHE A 284 -12.57 -26.96 18.85
C PHE A 284 -12.19 -26.90 17.37
N ALA A 285 -11.72 -25.75 16.88
CA ALA A 285 -11.48 -25.55 15.45
C ALA A 285 -10.23 -26.29 14.91
N TYR A 286 -9.16 -26.35 15.70
CA TYR A 286 -7.85 -26.86 15.23
C TYR A 286 -7.25 -27.95 16.13
N GLY A 287 -7.92 -28.34 17.22
CA GLY A 287 -7.37 -29.28 18.20
C GLY A 287 -6.19 -28.74 19.00
N LEU A 288 -5.91 -27.43 18.94
CA LEU A 288 -4.80 -26.80 19.66
C LEU A 288 -5.22 -26.53 21.11
N SER A 289 -4.53 -27.16 22.07
CA SER A 289 -4.81 -27.02 23.51
C SER A 289 -3.51 -26.88 24.31
N GLN A 290 -3.61 -26.22 25.46
CA GLN A 290 -2.53 -26.13 26.46
C GLN A 290 -2.85 -27.05 27.63
N LYS A 291 -2.79 -28.37 27.39
CA LYS A 291 -3.28 -29.42 28.31
C LYS A 291 -2.77 -29.28 29.74
N GLU A 292 -1.50 -28.91 29.93
CA GLU A 292 -0.91 -28.71 31.25
C GLU A 292 -1.52 -27.53 32.00
N LEU A 293 -1.68 -26.38 31.31
CA LEU A 293 -2.29 -25.19 31.90
C LEU A 293 -3.76 -25.43 32.21
N GLU A 294 -4.49 -26.10 31.32
CA GLU A 294 -5.89 -26.47 31.53
C GLU A 294 -6.05 -27.38 32.73
N SER A 295 -5.20 -28.40 32.86
CA SER A 295 -5.24 -29.33 34.00
C SER A 295 -5.02 -28.60 35.32
N LYS A 296 -4.02 -27.70 35.37
CA LYS A 296 -3.74 -26.86 36.55
C LYS A 296 -4.89 -25.91 36.88
N ALA A 297 -5.54 -25.32 35.87
CA ALA A 297 -6.71 -24.45 36.06
C ALA A 297 -7.93 -25.25 36.53
N LEU A 298 -8.21 -26.42 35.94
CA LEU A 298 -9.30 -27.31 36.34
C LEU A 298 -9.15 -27.80 37.78
N GLN A 299 -7.91 -28.07 38.21
CA GLN A 299 -7.55 -28.42 39.59
C GLN A 299 -7.44 -27.21 40.52
N GLN A 300 -7.63 -25.99 40.01
CA GLN A 300 -7.53 -24.71 40.75
C GLN A 300 -6.16 -24.47 41.41
N GLN A 301 -5.10 -25.08 40.86
CA GLN A 301 -3.72 -24.74 41.21
C GLN A 301 -3.30 -23.39 40.60
N LEU A 302 -3.98 -22.98 39.52
CA LEU A 302 -3.83 -21.67 38.90
C LEU A 302 -5.15 -20.91 39.00
N SER A 303 -5.09 -19.65 39.42
CA SER A 303 -6.22 -18.73 39.28
C SER A 303 -6.49 -18.42 37.80
N ILE A 304 -7.67 -17.90 37.49
CA ILE A 304 -8.00 -17.53 36.11
C ILE A 304 -7.09 -16.40 35.61
N LYS A 305 -6.73 -15.46 36.50
CA LYS A 305 -5.73 -14.42 36.21
C LYS A 305 -4.38 -15.02 35.79
N GLU A 306 -3.84 -15.97 36.53
CA GLU A 306 -2.57 -16.61 36.19
C GLU A 306 -2.68 -17.51 34.95
N PHE A 307 -3.82 -18.17 34.77
CA PHE A 307 -4.09 -18.94 33.56
C PHE A 307 -4.07 -18.05 32.31
N ILE A 308 -4.70 -16.88 32.36
CA ILE A 308 -4.69 -15.90 31.26
C ILE A 308 -3.29 -15.34 31.02
N ARG A 309 -2.54 -15.07 32.10
CA ARG A 309 -1.13 -14.65 32.00
C ARG A 309 -0.30 -15.70 31.27
N ALA A 310 -0.46 -16.98 31.63
CA ALA A 310 0.23 -18.08 30.98
C ALA A 310 -0.18 -18.24 29.50
N LEU A 311 -1.48 -18.12 29.18
CA LEU A 311 -1.95 -18.12 27.80
C LEU A 311 -1.35 -16.97 26.98
N GLY A 312 -1.29 -15.76 27.52
CA GLY A 312 -0.71 -14.59 26.85
C GLY A 312 0.79 -14.69 26.60
N LYS A 313 1.52 -15.43 27.45
CA LYS A 313 2.96 -15.71 27.30
C LYS A 313 3.27 -16.93 26.44
N SER A 314 2.25 -17.71 26.06
CA SER A 314 2.42 -18.93 25.28
C SER A 314 2.96 -18.68 23.88
N ASP A 315 3.65 -19.68 23.32
CA ASP A 315 4.10 -19.64 21.92
C ASP A 315 2.93 -19.57 20.93
N LEU A 316 1.77 -20.13 21.28
CA LEU A 316 0.56 -20.04 20.47
C LEU A 316 0.10 -18.57 20.33
N TYR A 317 0.02 -17.84 21.45
CA TYR A 317 -0.35 -16.43 21.42
C TYR A 317 0.67 -15.60 20.64
N ARG A 318 1.96 -15.87 20.86
CA ARG A 318 3.05 -15.19 20.14
C ARG A 318 2.95 -15.38 18.62
N ARG A 319 2.70 -16.60 18.14
CA ARG A 319 2.58 -16.89 16.71
C ARG A 319 1.38 -16.19 16.07
N GLN A 320 0.27 -16.07 16.79
CA GLN A 320 -0.96 -15.49 16.24
C GLN A 320 -1.04 -13.97 16.36
N PHE A 321 -0.64 -13.39 17.50
CA PHE A 321 -0.91 -11.99 17.84
C PHE A 321 0.32 -11.13 18.11
N TYR A 322 1.53 -11.71 17.99
CA TYR A 322 2.79 -10.95 18.13
C TYR A 322 3.60 -10.93 16.84
N GLN A 323 4.02 -12.10 16.34
CA GLN A 323 4.89 -12.23 15.17
C GLN A 323 4.37 -11.59 13.87
N PRO A 324 3.09 -11.70 13.49
CA PRO A 324 2.60 -11.12 12.24
C PRO A 324 2.37 -9.59 12.33
N PHE A 325 2.50 -8.99 13.52
CA PHE A 325 2.13 -7.60 13.77
C PHE A 325 3.30 -6.73 14.17
N VAL A 326 3.20 -5.43 13.85
CA VAL A 326 4.11 -4.42 14.41
C VAL A 326 3.82 -4.21 15.90
N ASN A 327 4.84 -3.87 16.70
CA ASN A 327 4.69 -3.62 18.15
C ASN A 327 3.54 -2.66 18.47
N SER A 328 3.32 -1.65 17.63
CA SER A 328 2.20 -0.71 17.79
C SER A 328 0.83 -1.40 17.73
N ARG A 329 0.65 -2.36 16.83
CA ARG A 329 -0.60 -3.12 16.67
C ARG A 329 -0.75 -4.20 17.74
N VAL A 330 0.36 -4.79 18.19
CA VAL A 330 0.39 -5.73 19.33
C VAL A 330 -0.21 -5.10 20.58
N VAL A 331 0.15 -3.84 20.89
CA VAL A 331 -0.42 -3.12 22.03
C VAL A 331 -1.94 -3.01 21.89
N ASP A 332 -2.44 -2.57 20.74
CA ASP A 332 -3.87 -2.43 20.49
C ASP A 332 -4.65 -3.74 20.72
N LEU A 333 -4.12 -4.88 20.23
CA LEU A 333 -4.74 -6.20 20.38
C LEU A 333 -4.63 -6.74 21.81
N ALA A 334 -3.52 -6.49 22.50
CA ALA A 334 -3.36 -6.92 23.90
C ALA A 334 -4.38 -6.23 24.82
N PHE A 335 -4.68 -4.96 24.59
CA PHE A 335 -5.74 -4.23 25.30
C PHE A 335 -7.12 -4.89 25.11
N ARG A 336 -7.42 -5.34 23.88
CA ARG A 336 -8.63 -6.12 23.57
C ARG A 336 -8.68 -7.43 24.35
N HIS A 337 -7.61 -8.21 24.32
CA HIS A 337 -7.58 -9.57 24.88
C HIS A 337 -7.58 -9.59 26.42
N PHE A 338 -6.73 -8.77 27.04
CA PHE A 338 -6.50 -8.85 28.49
C PHE A 338 -7.36 -7.86 29.29
N LEU A 339 -7.70 -6.70 28.70
CA LEU A 339 -8.53 -5.69 29.36
C LEU A 339 -9.93 -5.58 28.77
N GLY A 340 -10.23 -6.23 27.63
CA GLY A 340 -11.55 -6.15 27.02
C GLY A 340 -11.96 -4.75 26.60
N ARG A 341 -11.02 -3.84 26.33
CA ARG A 341 -11.28 -2.47 25.84
C ARG A 341 -10.17 -1.97 24.94
N ALA A 342 -10.39 -0.81 24.32
CA ALA A 342 -9.33 -0.06 23.65
C ALA A 342 -8.47 0.75 24.66
N PRO A 343 -7.21 1.09 24.32
CA PRO A 343 -6.49 2.15 25.02
C PRO A 343 -7.34 3.44 25.00
N SER A 344 -7.22 4.25 26.04
CA SER A 344 -8.05 5.44 26.22
C SER A 344 -7.37 6.70 25.68
N SER A 345 -6.08 6.88 25.97
CA SER A 345 -5.31 8.08 25.60
C SER A 345 -3.98 7.74 24.92
N LEU A 346 -3.38 8.73 24.25
CA LEU A 346 -2.04 8.60 23.67
C LEU A 346 -0.98 8.30 24.73
N LYS A 347 -1.09 8.90 25.92
CA LYS A 347 -0.13 8.71 27.01
C LYS A 347 -0.20 7.30 27.60
N GLU A 348 -1.40 6.76 27.80
CA GLU A 348 -1.59 5.36 28.17
C GLU A 348 -0.97 4.43 27.12
N TRP A 349 -1.24 4.71 25.83
CA TRP A 349 -0.67 3.91 24.74
C TRP A 349 0.87 3.95 24.72
N ASN A 350 1.48 5.13 24.87
CA ASN A 350 2.93 5.30 24.90
C ASN A 350 3.59 4.53 26.06
N GLN A 351 2.94 4.49 27.22
CA GLN A 351 3.43 3.74 28.39
C GLN A 351 3.59 2.25 28.06
N TYR A 352 2.55 1.61 27.51
CA TYR A 352 2.60 0.19 27.18
C TYR A 352 3.45 -0.10 25.94
N PHE A 353 3.52 0.82 24.98
CA PHE A 353 4.43 0.72 23.85
C PHE A 353 5.90 0.71 24.29
N ALA A 354 6.27 1.54 25.28
CA ALA A 354 7.61 1.53 25.87
C ALA A 354 7.93 0.20 26.56
N VAL A 355 6.95 -0.40 27.24
CA VAL A 355 7.09 -1.73 27.87
C VAL A 355 7.33 -2.81 26.82
N VAL A 356 6.54 -2.86 25.74
CA VAL A 356 6.74 -3.85 24.66
C VAL A 356 8.10 -3.68 24.00
N SER A 357 8.51 -2.45 23.76
CA SER A 357 9.76 -2.15 23.05
C SER A 357 11.00 -2.54 23.85
N THR A 358 10.90 -2.54 25.20
CA THR A 358 12.03 -2.85 26.09
C THR A 358 12.01 -4.29 26.62
N ARG A 359 10.83 -4.81 27.00
CA ARG A 359 10.66 -6.11 27.67
C ARG A 359 9.97 -7.16 26.80
N GLY A 360 9.59 -6.82 25.57
CA GLY A 360 8.89 -7.71 24.65
C GLY A 360 7.47 -8.05 25.09
N LEU A 361 6.93 -9.13 24.50
CA LEU A 361 5.55 -9.60 24.75
C LEU A 361 5.29 -9.93 26.22
N ASN A 362 6.19 -10.67 26.87
CA ASN A 362 5.99 -11.15 28.23
C ASN A 362 5.84 -9.99 29.22
N GLY A 363 6.67 -8.96 29.08
CA GLY A 363 6.60 -7.76 29.91
C GLY A 363 5.32 -6.95 29.70
N LEU A 364 4.76 -6.94 28.48
CA LEU A 364 3.48 -6.29 28.21
C LEU A 364 2.33 -7.04 28.90
N VAL A 365 2.29 -8.35 28.77
CA VAL A 365 1.23 -9.19 29.38
C VAL A 365 1.24 -9.01 30.90
N ASP A 366 2.42 -9.03 31.52
CA ASP A 366 2.57 -8.78 32.96
C ASP A 366 2.07 -7.38 33.34
N ALA A 367 2.50 -6.35 32.62
CA ALA A 367 2.08 -4.97 32.90
C ALA A 367 0.56 -4.75 32.81
N LEU A 368 -0.14 -5.44 31.89
CA LEU A 368 -1.59 -5.33 31.74
C LEU A 368 -2.34 -6.09 32.85
N ILE A 369 -1.89 -7.31 33.17
CA ILE A 369 -2.56 -8.19 34.16
C ILE A 369 -2.29 -7.72 35.60
N ASP A 370 -1.12 -7.12 35.86
CA ASP A 370 -0.76 -6.55 37.16
C ASP A 370 -1.36 -5.15 37.39
N SER A 371 -2.07 -4.61 36.40
CA SER A 371 -2.71 -3.31 36.55
C SER A 371 -3.83 -3.36 37.61
N LYS A 372 -3.98 -2.25 38.35
CA LYS A 372 -5.09 -2.07 39.29
C LYS A 372 -6.44 -2.24 38.59
N GLU A 373 -6.55 -1.75 37.37
CA GLU A 373 -7.76 -1.88 36.56
C GLU A 373 -8.14 -3.34 36.29
N TYR A 374 -7.19 -4.21 35.98
CA TYR A 374 -7.48 -5.63 35.79
C TYR A 374 -8.09 -6.24 37.07
N THR A 375 -7.48 -5.92 38.22
CA THR A 375 -7.94 -6.42 39.52
C THR A 375 -9.33 -5.88 39.88
N ASP A 376 -9.61 -4.60 39.61
CA ASP A 376 -10.91 -3.97 39.91
C ASP A 376 -12.06 -4.57 39.08
N TYR A 377 -11.82 -4.93 37.82
CA TYR A 377 -12.85 -5.44 36.91
C TYR A 377 -13.01 -6.97 36.94
N PHE A 378 -11.91 -7.71 37.02
CA PHE A 378 -11.91 -9.16 36.84
C PHE A 378 -11.47 -9.92 38.10
N GLY A 379 -10.67 -9.28 38.97
CA GLY A 379 -10.07 -9.96 40.12
C GLY A 379 -9.19 -11.13 39.66
N GLU A 380 -9.27 -12.24 40.40
CA GLU A 380 -8.49 -13.46 40.10
C GLU A 380 -9.31 -14.62 39.54
N GLU A 381 -10.64 -14.56 39.70
CA GLU A 381 -11.56 -15.67 39.38
C GLU A 381 -12.37 -15.44 38.10
N THR A 382 -12.53 -14.19 37.67
CA THR A 382 -13.41 -13.85 36.53
C THR A 382 -12.63 -13.81 35.23
N VAL A 383 -13.18 -14.44 34.20
CA VAL A 383 -12.63 -14.37 32.84
C VAL A 383 -12.84 -12.94 32.29
N PRO A 384 -11.82 -12.30 31.68
CA PRO A 384 -11.98 -11.02 31.02
C PRO A 384 -13.06 -11.10 29.95
N TYR A 385 -13.78 -10.00 29.79
CA TYR A 385 -14.88 -9.89 28.85
C TYR A 385 -14.80 -8.55 28.14
N LEU A 386 -15.37 -8.48 26.93
CA LEU A 386 -15.44 -7.24 26.18
C LEU A 386 -16.37 -6.23 26.86
N ARG A 387 -15.85 -5.03 27.10
CA ARG A 387 -16.57 -3.92 27.74
C ARG A 387 -17.23 -3.07 26.65
N GLN A 388 -18.34 -3.57 26.14
CA GLN A 388 -19.09 -2.99 25.02
C GLN A 388 -20.11 -1.94 25.49
N LEU A 389 -20.83 -1.33 24.54
CA LEU A 389 -21.93 -0.42 24.82
C LEU A 389 -22.99 -1.11 25.71
N GLY A 390 -23.35 -0.48 26.82
CA GLY A 390 -24.31 -1.01 27.78
C GLY A 390 -23.70 -1.73 28.98
N GLU A 391 -22.50 -2.29 28.88
CA GLU A 391 -21.81 -2.86 30.05
C GLU A 391 -21.25 -1.75 30.95
N GLU A 392 -20.65 -0.74 30.32
CA GLU A 392 -20.09 0.43 30.99
C GLU A 392 -20.31 1.71 30.18
N ALA A 393 -20.09 2.85 30.82
CA ALA A 393 -20.07 4.13 30.15
C ALA A 393 -18.88 4.21 29.17
N GLN A 394 -19.18 4.46 27.89
CA GLN A 394 -18.19 4.54 26.82
C GLN A 394 -17.73 5.97 26.59
N GLU A 395 -16.43 6.16 26.35
CA GLU A 395 -15.90 7.46 25.97
C GLU A 395 -16.11 7.73 24.47
N CYS A 396 -16.44 8.98 24.11
CA CYS A 396 -16.59 9.35 22.70
C CYS A 396 -15.25 9.44 21.95
N ARG A 397 -14.13 9.55 22.68
CA ARG A 397 -12.78 9.79 22.13
C ARG A 397 -12.25 8.63 21.29
N ASN A 398 -12.60 7.39 21.61
CA ASN A 398 -12.18 6.19 20.87
C ASN A 398 -13.36 5.38 20.31
N TRP A 399 -14.55 5.99 20.25
CA TRP A 399 -15.82 5.34 19.93
C TRP A 399 -15.74 4.37 18.74
N GLY A 400 -15.48 4.87 17.53
CA GLY A 400 -15.48 4.03 16.33
C GLY A 400 -14.34 3.01 16.32
N ALA A 401 -13.15 3.40 16.77
CA ALA A 401 -11.99 2.51 16.79
C ALA A 401 -12.17 1.35 17.79
N GLN A 402 -12.83 1.60 18.91
CA GLN A 402 -13.13 0.56 19.91
C GLN A 402 -14.20 -0.42 19.40
N ILE A 403 -15.25 0.07 18.73
CA ILE A 403 -16.26 -0.78 18.11
C ILE A 403 -15.62 -1.67 17.05
N ASP A 404 -14.77 -1.10 16.19
CA ASP A 404 -14.06 -1.85 15.16
C ASP A 404 -13.09 -2.90 15.76
N LEU A 405 -12.49 -2.61 16.91
CA LEU A 405 -11.57 -3.51 17.61
C LEU A 405 -12.29 -4.77 18.13
N TYR A 406 -13.57 -4.69 18.47
CA TYR A 406 -14.30 -5.84 19.01
C TYR A 406 -14.72 -6.86 17.95
N ASN A 407 -14.63 -6.51 16.67
CA ASN A 407 -14.99 -7.41 15.58
C ASN A 407 -13.92 -8.48 15.33
N TYR A 408 -14.34 -9.64 14.82
CA TYR A 408 -13.43 -10.71 14.35
C TYR A 408 -12.51 -10.25 13.21
N SER A 409 -12.84 -9.13 12.55
CA SER A 409 -12.03 -8.56 11.49
C SER A 409 -10.83 -7.75 12.00
N ALA A 410 -10.77 -7.48 13.31
CA ALA A 410 -9.73 -6.65 13.91
C ALA A 410 -8.30 -7.18 13.69
N PRO A 411 -8.00 -8.49 13.78
CA PRO A 411 -6.66 -9.02 13.51
C PRO A 411 -6.22 -8.83 12.05
N PHE A 412 -7.13 -8.75 11.08
CA PHE A 412 -6.72 -8.55 9.69
C PHE A 412 -6.20 -7.13 9.40
N ARG A 413 -6.44 -6.19 10.32
CA ARG A 413 -5.89 -4.84 10.23
C ARG A 413 -4.46 -4.79 10.75
N GLN A 414 -3.53 -4.71 9.81
CA GLN A 414 -2.09 -4.64 10.07
C GLN A 414 -1.62 -3.26 10.57
N VAL A 415 -2.29 -2.20 10.10
CA VAL A 415 -1.92 -0.82 10.46
C VAL A 415 -2.49 -0.47 11.84
N PRO A 416 -1.69 0.10 12.76
CA PRO A 416 -2.17 0.46 14.09
C PRO A 416 -3.28 1.52 14.01
N GLN A 417 -4.24 1.45 14.94
CA GLN A 417 -5.42 2.31 14.89
C GLN A 417 -5.30 3.49 15.84
N PHE A 418 -4.98 3.21 17.11
CA PHE A 418 -5.13 4.17 18.20
C PHE A 418 -4.03 5.22 18.22
N VAL A 419 -2.76 4.82 18.10
CA VAL A 419 -1.63 5.79 18.05
C VAL A 419 -1.81 6.81 16.93
N THR A 420 -2.25 6.36 15.76
CA THR A 420 -2.47 7.25 14.63
C THR A 420 -3.67 8.14 14.85
N LEU A 421 -4.75 7.62 15.42
CA LEU A 421 -5.96 8.38 15.71
C LEU A 421 -5.73 9.47 16.74
N TYR A 422 -5.06 9.14 17.86
CA TYR A 422 -4.80 10.14 18.90
C TYR A 422 -3.82 11.21 18.44
N LYS A 423 -2.78 10.83 17.69
CA LYS A 423 -1.88 11.80 17.08
C LYS A 423 -2.59 12.67 16.04
N ASP A 424 -3.47 12.07 15.24
CA ASP A 424 -4.30 12.79 14.27
C ASP A 424 -5.22 13.83 14.93
N TYR A 425 -5.65 13.64 16.19
CA TYR A 425 -6.43 14.65 16.92
C TYR A 425 -5.64 15.93 17.24
N GLU A 426 -4.33 15.81 17.40
CA GLU A 426 -3.43 16.94 17.69
C GLU A 426 -2.93 17.60 16.40
N GLU A 427 -2.80 16.84 15.32
CA GLU A 427 -2.28 17.30 14.04
C GLU A 427 -3.28 18.13 13.21
N PRO A 428 -2.77 19.01 12.30
CA PRO A 428 -3.62 19.69 11.33
C PRO A 428 -4.24 18.71 10.31
N LEU A 429 -5.03 19.26 9.39
CA LEU A 429 -5.60 18.46 8.29
C LEU A 429 -4.47 17.79 7.47
N PRO A 430 -4.63 16.51 7.10
CA PRO A 430 -3.63 15.77 6.36
C PRO A 430 -3.67 16.17 4.89
N GLN A 431 -2.53 16.01 4.22
CA GLN A 431 -2.43 16.24 2.79
C GLN A 431 -2.90 15.01 2.00
N GLN A 432 -4.21 14.81 1.92
CA GLN A 432 -4.86 13.75 1.16
C GLN A 432 -6.09 14.28 0.40
N HIS A 433 -6.71 13.45 -0.44
CA HIS A 433 -7.98 13.77 -1.08
C HIS A 433 -9.11 14.08 -0.08
N VAL A 434 -10.05 14.94 -0.47
CA VAL A 434 -11.17 15.41 0.37
C VAL A 434 -12.05 14.26 0.88
N TYR A 435 -12.30 13.28 0.02
CA TYR A 435 -13.09 12.08 0.34
C TYR A 435 -12.28 10.94 0.98
N GLY A 436 -11.05 11.20 1.39
CA GLY A 436 -10.17 10.22 2.02
C GLY A 436 -9.06 9.73 1.10
N ARG A 437 -7.99 9.21 1.70
CA ARG A 437 -6.71 8.87 1.06
C ARG A 437 -6.81 7.99 -0.19
N LEU A 438 -7.75 7.05 -0.22
CA LEU A 438 -7.88 6.04 -1.28
C LEU A 438 -8.45 6.58 -2.59
N ASN A 439 -8.89 7.84 -2.61
CA ASN A 439 -9.41 8.50 -3.80
C ASN A 439 -8.32 9.20 -4.63
N ASP A 440 -7.11 9.32 -4.08
CA ASP A 440 -5.95 9.74 -4.89
C ASP A 440 -5.39 8.52 -5.65
N PRO A 441 -5.17 8.62 -6.98
CA PRO A 441 -4.47 7.58 -7.72
C PRO A 441 -2.97 7.60 -7.40
N LEU A 442 -2.31 6.46 -7.63
CA LEU A 442 -0.86 6.39 -7.56
C LEU A 442 -0.24 7.20 -8.73
N PRO A 443 0.86 7.94 -8.48
CA PRO A 443 1.50 8.83 -9.45
C PRO A 443 2.43 8.02 -10.37
N ILE A 444 1.83 7.21 -11.22
CA ILE A 444 2.53 6.35 -12.19
C ILE A 444 2.19 6.78 -13.61
N ARG A 445 3.12 6.51 -14.54
CA ARG A 445 2.96 6.92 -15.95
C ARG A 445 1.71 6.30 -16.59
N PHE A 446 1.46 5.01 -16.32
CA PHE A 446 0.33 4.26 -16.90
C PHE A 446 -0.69 3.84 -15.84
N GLY A 447 -1.97 3.85 -16.21
CA GLY A 447 -3.05 3.23 -15.43
C GLY A 447 -3.62 4.09 -14.29
N ALA A 448 -4.90 3.87 -14.01
CA ALA A 448 -5.63 4.46 -12.90
C ALA A 448 -5.60 3.50 -11.71
N ILE A 449 -4.45 3.36 -11.06
CA ILE A 449 -4.31 2.46 -9.91
C ILE A 449 -4.59 3.24 -8.64
N PHE A 450 -5.58 2.78 -7.87
CA PHE A 450 -5.92 3.31 -6.55
C PHE A 450 -5.53 2.29 -5.49
N ALA A 451 -4.98 2.76 -4.37
CA ALA A 451 -4.72 1.90 -3.23
C ALA A 451 -6.04 1.31 -2.69
N GLN A 452 -5.97 0.08 -2.20
CA GLN A 452 -7.06 -0.59 -1.50
C GLN A 452 -6.69 -0.76 -0.03
N GLU A 453 -7.54 -0.25 0.86
CA GLU A 453 -7.53 -0.59 2.28
C GLU A 453 -8.93 -1.09 2.63
N THR A 454 -9.02 -2.14 3.46
CA THR A 454 -10.30 -2.70 3.90
C THR A 454 -11.14 -1.70 4.68
N MET A 455 -10.50 -0.81 5.45
CA MET A 455 -11.18 0.25 6.20
C MET A 455 -10.40 1.56 6.05
N SER A 456 -11.04 2.57 5.45
CA SER A 456 -10.43 3.88 5.23
C SER A 456 -10.41 4.73 6.50
N ARG A 457 -9.48 5.67 6.59
CA ARG A 457 -9.44 6.69 7.65
C ARG A 457 -10.19 7.95 7.21
N PRO A 458 -11.42 8.17 7.69
CA PRO A 458 -12.19 9.33 7.28
C PRO A 458 -11.61 10.60 7.88
N VAL A 459 -11.59 11.65 7.09
CA VAL A 459 -11.18 12.99 7.52
C VAL A 459 -12.27 13.96 7.12
N HIS A 460 -12.64 14.83 8.05
CA HIS A 460 -13.69 15.80 7.78
C HIS A 460 -13.07 17.04 7.14
N MET A 461 -13.12 17.09 5.81
CA MET A 461 -12.74 18.29 5.06
C MET A 461 -14.00 19.12 4.72
N GLY A 462 -13.96 20.39 5.10
CA GLY A 462 -15.02 21.35 4.79
C GLY A 462 -15.16 21.60 3.29
N ARG A 463 -16.22 22.32 2.89
CA ARG A 463 -16.45 22.72 1.49
C ARG A 463 -15.28 23.57 0.95
N ASP A 464 -14.75 24.45 1.79
CA ASP A 464 -13.84 25.53 1.39
C ASP A 464 -12.40 25.22 1.79
N VAL A 465 -11.95 24.01 1.47
CA VAL A 465 -10.58 23.55 1.72
C VAL A 465 -9.83 23.48 0.40
N ARG A 466 -8.61 24.02 0.39
CA ARG A 466 -7.69 23.91 -0.74
C ARG A 466 -6.48 23.07 -0.36
N ARG A 467 -6.22 22.04 -1.17
CA ARG A 467 -5.06 21.17 -1.08
C ARG A 467 -3.82 21.90 -1.56
N ILE A 468 -2.73 21.73 -0.84
CA ILE A 468 -1.41 22.20 -1.27
C ILE A 468 -0.90 21.25 -2.35
N LEU A 469 -0.72 21.77 -3.56
CA LEU A 469 -0.15 21.06 -4.70
C LEU A 469 1.29 21.56 -4.96
N ILE A 470 2.17 20.63 -5.31
CA ILE A 470 3.59 20.92 -5.58
C ILE A 470 3.78 20.96 -7.09
N TYR A 471 4.31 22.07 -7.61
CA TYR A 471 4.56 22.22 -9.04
C TYR A 471 5.69 21.28 -9.50
N GLN A 472 5.52 20.62 -10.65
CA GLN A 472 6.50 19.73 -11.27
C GLN A 472 7.50 20.54 -12.10
N GLY A 473 8.30 21.37 -11.43
CA GLY A 473 9.28 22.25 -12.07
C GLY A 473 9.89 23.18 -11.01
N ALA A 474 10.32 24.38 -11.41
CA ALA A 474 10.77 25.35 -10.43
C ALA A 474 9.59 25.79 -9.54
N GLY A 475 9.73 25.68 -8.21
CA GLY A 475 8.64 25.98 -7.27
C GLY A 475 8.09 27.40 -7.35
N ILE A 476 8.87 28.34 -7.90
CA ILE A 476 8.47 29.72 -8.20
C ILE A 476 7.33 29.80 -9.22
N ASN A 477 7.20 28.81 -10.10
CA ASN A 477 6.17 28.77 -11.15
C ASN A 477 4.82 28.26 -10.64
N ASN A 478 4.61 28.23 -9.33
CA ASN A 478 3.34 27.85 -8.75
C ASN A 478 2.27 28.92 -9.07
N GLN A 479 1.20 28.49 -9.73
CA GLN A 479 0.09 29.33 -10.22
C GLN A 479 -0.60 30.12 -9.11
N ILE A 480 -0.47 29.69 -7.85
CA ILE A 480 -1.01 30.43 -6.70
C ILE A 480 -0.17 31.66 -6.37
N GLY A 481 1.15 31.60 -6.56
CA GLY A 481 2.07 32.69 -6.22
C GLY A 481 2.30 33.68 -7.35
N THR A 482 2.26 33.21 -8.60
CA THR A 482 2.55 34.05 -9.78
C THR A 482 1.68 33.67 -10.97
N THR A 483 1.19 34.67 -11.69
CA THR A 483 0.47 34.50 -12.97
C THR A 483 1.39 34.48 -14.18
N LYS A 484 2.65 34.93 -14.04
CA LYS A 484 3.69 34.92 -15.09
C LYS A 484 4.78 33.90 -14.71
N PRO A 485 4.72 32.66 -15.22
CA PRO A 485 5.73 31.65 -14.92
C PRO A 485 7.07 31.98 -15.60
N CYS A 486 8.17 31.59 -14.98
CA CYS A 486 9.50 31.61 -15.60
C CYS A 486 9.56 30.59 -16.74
N GLU A 487 9.89 31.06 -17.94
CA GLU A 487 9.90 30.27 -19.18
C GLU A 487 11.22 29.53 -19.44
N LEU A 488 12.20 29.66 -18.54
CA LEU A 488 13.49 28.98 -18.69
C LEU A 488 13.28 27.47 -18.80
N ALA A 489 13.92 26.80 -19.76
CA ALA A 489 13.72 25.37 -20.02
C ALA A 489 13.93 24.49 -18.76
N SER A 490 14.87 24.87 -17.88
CA SER A 490 15.12 24.18 -16.61
C SER A 490 14.04 24.39 -15.54
N ALA A 491 13.19 25.41 -15.71
CA ALA A 491 12.09 25.75 -14.79
C ALA A 491 10.77 25.09 -15.17
N LEU A 492 10.69 24.51 -16.37
CA LEU A 492 9.49 23.87 -16.93
C LEU A 492 9.42 22.37 -16.60
N PRO A 493 8.22 21.76 -16.67
CA PRO A 493 8.08 20.33 -16.39
C PRO A 493 8.78 19.46 -17.41
N ILE A 494 9.41 18.38 -16.93
CA ILE A 494 10.22 17.45 -17.73
C ILE A 494 9.42 16.78 -18.86
N ASP A 495 8.13 16.53 -18.62
CA ASP A 495 7.25 15.85 -19.58
C ASP A 495 6.62 16.82 -20.61
N ARG A 496 6.93 18.12 -20.53
CA ARG A 496 6.41 19.12 -21.47
C ARG A 496 7.06 18.92 -22.84
N VAL A 497 6.23 18.78 -23.86
CA VAL A 497 6.67 18.79 -25.27
C VAL A 497 6.72 20.24 -25.76
N GLU A 498 7.80 20.61 -26.44
CA GLU A 498 7.97 21.95 -27.03
C GLU A 498 6.91 22.23 -28.12
N ALA A 499 6.54 23.50 -28.27
CA ALA A 499 5.52 23.91 -29.24
C ALA A 499 5.93 23.60 -30.69
N ASP A 500 7.22 23.68 -31.01
CA ASP A 500 7.76 23.43 -32.36
C ASP A 500 8.09 21.94 -32.61
N ALA A 501 7.76 21.05 -31.68
CA ALA A 501 8.05 19.63 -31.82
C ALA A 501 7.36 19.01 -33.06
N PRO A 502 7.99 17.99 -33.70
CA PRO A 502 7.40 17.34 -34.86
C PRO A 502 6.04 16.71 -34.52
N ILE A 503 5.10 16.78 -35.47
CA ILE A 503 3.71 16.34 -35.29
C ILE A 503 3.63 14.90 -34.79
N GLU A 504 4.48 14.00 -35.28
CA GLU A 504 4.52 12.59 -34.85
C GLU A 504 4.85 12.44 -33.36
N ARG A 505 5.79 13.24 -32.85
CA ARG A 505 6.13 13.26 -31.43
C ARG A 505 4.97 13.81 -30.60
N LYS A 506 4.24 14.81 -31.11
CA LYS A 506 3.05 15.35 -30.44
C LYS A 506 1.92 14.31 -30.38
N ILE A 507 1.68 13.56 -31.47
CA ILE A 507 0.68 12.48 -31.50
C ILE A 507 1.04 11.39 -30.49
N GLN A 508 2.29 10.92 -30.49
CA GLN A 508 2.74 9.91 -29.53
C GLN A 508 2.63 10.42 -28.09
N ALA A 509 3.05 11.66 -27.84
CA ALA A 509 2.91 12.28 -26.52
C ALA A 509 1.44 12.40 -26.09
N ALA A 510 0.52 12.73 -27.00
CA ALA A 510 -0.91 12.81 -26.71
C ALA A 510 -1.48 11.42 -26.34
N TYR A 511 -1.07 10.36 -27.02
CA TYR A 511 -1.45 8.99 -26.65
C TYR A 511 -0.96 8.59 -25.27
N VAL A 512 0.34 8.76 -25.01
CA VAL A 512 0.93 8.48 -23.69
C VAL A 512 0.26 9.35 -22.62
N ARG A 513 -0.12 10.59 -22.95
CA ARG A 513 -0.75 11.48 -22.00
C ARG A 513 -2.15 11.04 -21.63
N VAL A 514 -3.02 10.81 -22.62
CA VAL A 514 -4.44 10.48 -22.44
C VAL A 514 -4.60 9.05 -21.94
N PHE A 515 -3.97 8.09 -22.62
CA PHE A 515 -4.09 6.67 -22.26
C PHE A 515 -3.10 6.21 -21.20
N GLY A 516 -2.04 6.98 -20.91
CA GLY A 516 -0.98 6.61 -19.96
C GLY A 516 0.07 5.65 -20.53
N ARG A 517 -0.13 5.16 -21.75
CA ARG A 517 0.70 4.17 -22.44
C ARG A 517 0.59 4.34 -23.94
N ASP A 518 1.46 3.66 -24.68
CA ASP A 518 1.26 3.49 -26.12
C ASP A 518 0.01 2.64 -26.39
N VAL A 519 -0.69 3.04 -27.45
CA VAL A 519 -1.95 2.43 -27.90
C VAL A 519 -1.66 1.12 -28.63
N TYR A 520 -2.51 0.10 -28.44
CA TYR A 520 -2.33 -1.18 -29.14
C TYR A 520 -2.51 -1.02 -30.66
N GLN A 521 -1.96 -1.94 -31.45
CA GLN A 521 -2.00 -1.81 -32.92
C GLN A 521 -3.42 -1.72 -33.48
N GLU A 522 -4.35 -2.52 -32.97
CA GLU A 522 -5.78 -2.50 -33.35
C GLU A 522 -6.43 -1.16 -33.03
N GLN A 523 -6.25 -0.70 -31.79
CA GLN A 523 -6.74 0.60 -31.33
C GLN A 523 -6.16 1.75 -32.17
N LYS A 524 -4.89 1.65 -32.57
CA LYS A 524 -4.24 2.64 -33.43
C LYS A 524 -4.91 2.68 -34.81
N GLN A 525 -5.39 1.55 -35.35
CA GLN A 525 -6.09 1.53 -36.64
C GLN A 525 -7.36 2.38 -36.62
N TRP A 526 -8.15 2.32 -35.55
CA TRP A 526 -9.37 3.12 -35.40
C TRP A 526 -9.11 4.61 -35.16
N LEU A 527 -7.96 4.96 -34.58
CA LEU A 527 -7.54 6.34 -34.33
C LEU A 527 -6.81 6.98 -35.54
N LYS A 528 -6.45 6.21 -36.57
CA LYS A 528 -5.81 6.72 -37.80
C LYS A 528 -6.58 7.85 -38.49
N PRO A 529 -7.93 7.85 -38.59
CA PRO A 529 -8.67 8.96 -39.19
C PRO A 529 -8.38 10.28 -38.47
N LEU A 530 -8.40 10.27 -37.13
CA LEU A 530 -8.09 11.44 -36.30
C LEU A 530 -6.63 11.89 -36.46
N GLU A 531 -5.68 10.94 -36.56
CA GLU A 531 -4.28 11.27 -36.87
C GLU A 531 -4.14 11.99 -38.23
N ASN A 532 -4.86 11.52 -39.24
CA ASN A 532 -4.80 12.08 -40.59
C ASN A 532 -5.41 13.49 -40.64
N GLU A 533 -6.50 13.73 -39.93
CA GLU A 533 -7.11 15.06 -39.81
C GLU A 533 -6.19 16.06 -39.09
N LEU A 534 -5.51 15.61 -38.02
CA LEU A 534 -4.48 16.42 -37.34
C LEU A 534 -3.28 16.71 -38.27
N ARG A 535 -2.81 15.73 -39.04
CA ARG A 535 -1.74 15.92 -40.04
C ARG A 535 -2.13 16.92 -41.14
N ARG A 536 -3.39 16.90 -41.55
CA ARG A 536 -3.97 17.87 -42.51
C ARG A 536 -4.22 19.25 -41.91
N LYS A 537 -3.96 19.45 -40.60
CA LYS A 537 -4.26 20.66 -39.85
C LYS A 537 -5.75 21.04 -39.88
N ALA A 538 -6.64 20.06 -40.09
CA ALA A 538 -8.09 20.25 -40.05
C ALA A 538 -8.64 20.32 -38.61
N MET A 539 -7.89 19.77 -37.64
CA MET A 539 -8.18 19.81 -36.21
C MET A 539 -7.00 20.35 -35.41
N THR A 540 -7.30 20.99 -34.27
CA THR A 540 -6.28 21.44 -33.30
C THR A 540 -5.85 20.31 -32.37
N MET A 541 -4.74 20.47 -31.66
CA MET A 541 -4.31 19.49 -30.66
C MET A 541 -5.33 19.35 -29.52
N ARG A 542 -5.99 20.46 -29.14
CA ARG A 542 -7.10 20.45 -28.17
C ARG A 542 -8.23 19.55 -28.64
N GLU A 543 -8.68 19.71 -29.88
CA GLU A 543 -9.78 18.90 -30.40
C GLU A 543 -9.37 17.42 -30.56
N PHE A 544 -8.13 17.16 -30.98
CA PHE A 544 -7.58 15.81 -30.99
C PHE A 544 -7.62 15.17 -29.59
N VAL A 545 -7.16 15.85 -28.55
CA VAL A 545 -7.24 15.37 -27.16
C VAL A 545 -8.69 15.17 -26.70
N ARG A 546 -9.63 16.05 -27.09
CA ARG A 546 -11.06 15.91 -26.80
C ARG A 546 -11.61 14.61 -27.40
N GLN A 547 -11.34 14.35 -28.68
CA GLN A 547 -11.80 13.13 -29.34
C GLN A 547 -11.18 11.87 -28.73
N LEU A 548 -9.89 11.89 -28.37
CA LEU A 548 -9.26 10.79 -27.66
C LEU A 548 -9.90 10.52 -26.30
N ALA A 549 -10.20 11.57 -25.52
CA ALA A 549 -10.84 11.43 -24.21
C ALA A 549 -12.32 11.02 -24.29
N LYS A 550 -13.01 11.34 -25.40
CA LYS A 550 -14.39 10.90 -25.68
C LYS A 550 -14.49 9.49 -26.28
N SER A 551 -13.36 8.88 -26.67
CA SER A 551 -13.35 7.52 -27.22
C SER A 551 -13.94 6.49 -26.26
N ASP A 552 -14.54 5.43 -26.84
CA ASP A 552 -15.07 4.31 -26.07
C ASP A 552 -13.97 3.57 -25.32
N GLU A 553 -12.75 3.50 -25.86
CA GLU A 553 -11.59 2.93 -25.19
C GLU A 553 -11.26 3.69 -23.90
N PHE A 554 -11.20 5.02 -23.96
CA PHE A 554 -10.90 5.84 -22.79
C PHE A 554 -12.00 5.69 -21.74
N ARG A 555 -13.27 5.72 -22.16
CA ARG A 555 -14.42 5.50 -21.28
C ARG A 555 -14.38 4.13 -20.60
N ASN A 556 -14.07 3.08 -21.35
CA ASN A 556 -13.99 1.72 -20.83
C ASN A 556 -12.80 1.50 -19.88
N LEU A 557 -11.70 2.23 -20.11
CA LEU A 557 -10.53 2.18 -19.24
C LEU A 557 -10.75 2.95 -17.94
N TYR A 558 -11.26 4.18 -18.00
CA TYR A 558 -11.17 5.13 -16.90
C TYR A 558 -12.50 5.62 -16.32
N TRP A 559 -13.63 5.35 -16.98
CA TRP A 559 -14.95 5.76 -16.49
C TRP A 559 -15.78 4.59 -15.98
N SER A 560 -16.04 3.58 -16.81
CA SER A 560 -17.01 2.51 -16.48
C SER A 560 -16.57 1.58 -15.34
N ARG A 561 -15.27 1.42 -15.12
CA ARG A 561 -14.70 0.50 -14.12
C ARG A 561 -14.45 1.12 -12.75
N PHE A 562 -14.50 2.45 -12.64
CA PHE A 562 -14.11 3.16 -11.43
C PHE A 562 -15.29 3.79 -10.73
N TYR A 563 -15.15 3.96 -9.41
CA TYR A 563 -16.02 4.83 -8.65
C TYR A 563 -16.01 6.25 -9.27
N VAL A 564 -17.19 6.87 -9.39
CA VAL A 564 -17.38 8.13 -10.14
C VAL A 564 -16.38 9.21 -9.73
N CYS A 565 -16.18 9.46 -8.42
CA CYS A 565 -15.22 10.49 -7.99
C CYS A 565 -13.76 10.11 -8.27
N LYS A 566 -13.42 8.81 -8.23
CA LYS A 566 -12.07 8.32 -8.61
C LYS A 566 -11.82 8.53 -10.10
N ALA A 567 -12.83 8.23 -10.93
CA ALA A 567 -12.78 8.47 -12.36
C ALA A 567 -12.59 9.98 -12.65
N ILE A 568 -13.41 10.84 -12.03
CA ILE A 568 -13.30 12.30 -12.17
C ILE A 568 -11.89 12.78 -11.78
N GLU A 569 -11.37 12.38 -10.61
CA GLU A 569 -10.04 12.78 -10.15
C GLU A 569 -8.94 12.35 -11.13
N TYR A 570 -8.99 11.11 -11.62
CA TYR A 570 -7.98 10.62 -12.57
C TYR A 570 -8.07 11.30 -13.93
N ILE A 571 -9.26 11.48 -14.48
CA ILE A 571 -9.49 12.19 -15.75
C ILE A 571 -9.01 13.64 -15.63
N HIS A 572 -9.33 14.30 -14.51
CA HIS A 572 -8.85 15.64 -14.20
C HIS A 572 -7.32 15.72 -14.18
N ILE A 573 -6.65 14.75 -13.53
CA ILE A 573 -5.18 14.66 -13.53
C ILE A 573 -4.64 14.53 -14.96
N ARG A 574 -5.28 13.75 -15.83
CA ARG A 574 -4.83 13.49 -17.22
C ARG A 574 -5.07 14.69 -18.15
N LEU A 575 -6.21 15.36 -18.06
CA LEU A 575 -6.53 16.49 -18.93
C LEU A 575 -5.91 17.79 -18.46
N LEU A 576 -5.98 18.10 -17.16
CA LEU A 576 -5.50 19.38 -16.61
C LEU A 576 -4.09 19.32 -16.04
N GLY A 577 -3.49 18.14 -15.89
CA GLY A 577 -2.11 18.03 -15.39
C GLY A 577 -1.97 18.18 -13.88
N ARG A 578 -3.07 18.17 -13.13
CA ARG A 578 -3.05 18.29 -11.67
C ARG A 578 -4.22 17.55 -11.02
N PRO A 579 -4.07 17.12 -9.77
CA PRO A 579 -5.22 16.69 -8.96
C PRO A 579 -6.16 17.87 -8.67
N THR A 580 -7.36 17.56 -8.19
CA THR A 580 -8.32 18.60 -7.78
C THR A 580 -7.80 19.35 -6.56
N TYR A 581 -8.12 20.64 -6.48
CA TYR A 581 -7.77 21.51 -5.37
C TYR A 581 -8.59 21.19 -4.13
N GLY A 582 -9.84 20.79 -4.25
CA GLY A 582 -10.70 20.65 -3.09
C GLY A 582 -12.12 20.23 -3.42
N ARG A 583 -13.00 20.38 -2.43
CA ARG A 583 -14.34 19.80 -2.49
C ARG A 583 -15.26 20.49 -3.49
N ARG A 584 -15.14 21.82 -3.64
CA ARG A 584 -15.96 22.60 -4.59
C ARG A 584 -15.77 22.09 -6.02
N GLU A 585 -14.52 22.00 -6.45
CA GLU A 585 -14.15 21.59 -7.80
C GLU A 585 -14.64 20.17 -8.13
N ILE A 586 -14.37 19.18 -7.26
CA ILE A 586 -14.83 17.81 -7.52
C ILE A 586 -16.36 17.69 -7.50
N ASN A 587 -17.05 18.49 -6.67
CA ASN A 587 -18.52 18.49 -6.63
C ASN A 587 -19.13 19.08 -7.88
N GLU A 588 -18.56 20.16 -8.42
CA GLU A 588 -19.02 20.76 -9.66
C GLU A 588 -18.93 19.74 -10.81
N TYR A 589 -17.80 19.03 -10.92
CA TYR A 589 -17.65 17.96 -11.89
C TYR A 589 -18.58 16.77 -11.65
N PHE A 590 -18.82 16.41 -10.39
CA PHE A 590 -19.78 15.36 -10.05
C PHE A 590 -21.22 15.74 -10.43
N ASP A 591 -21.62 17.00 -10.21
CA ASP A 591 -22.93 17.52 -10.60
C ASP A 591 -23.10 17.52 -12.12
N ILE A 592 -22.07 17.90 -12.87
CA ILE A 592 -22.08 17.82 -14.34
C ILE A 592 -22.21 16.36 -14.79
N ALA A 593 -21.40 15.46 -14.21
CA ALA A 593 -21.42 14.05 -14.57
C ALA A 593 -22.77 13.38 -14.28
N SER A 594 -23.39 13.70 -13.14
CA SER A 594 -24.69 13.14 -12.76
C SER A 594 -25.84 13.68 -13.61
N LYS A 595 -25.83 14.95 -14.01
CA LYS A 595 -26.91 15.59 -14.77
C LYS A 595 -26.77 15.43 -16.29
N ARG A 596 -25.55 15.53 -16.82
CA ARG A 596 -25.27 15.61 -18.27
C ARG A 596 -24.42 14.45 -18.79
N GLY A 597 -23.86 13.63 -17.92
CA GLY A 597 -23.09 12.43 -18.30
C GLY A 597 -21.63 12.69 -18.63
N PHE A 598 -20.97 11.64 -19.13
CA PHE A 598 -19.52 11.56 -19.35
C PHE A 598 -19.00 12.56 -20.40
N TYR A 599 -19.68 12.72 -21.54
CA TYR A 599 -19.19 13.59 -22.62
C TYR A 599 -19.15 15.06 -22.19
N ALA A 600 -20.19 15.54 -21.49
CA ALA A 600 -20.26 16.89 -20.97
C ALA A 600 -19.20 17.16 -19.89
N LEU A 601 -18.81 16.14 -19.12
CA LEU A 601 -17.71 16.24 -18.16
C LEU A 601 -16.38 16.52 -18.88
N ILE A 602 -16.06 15.76 -19.93
CA ILE A 602 -14.84 15.97 -20.73
C ILE A 602 -14.84 17.36 -21.35
N ASP A 603 -15.96 17.78 -21.93
CA ASP A 603 -16.11 19.12 -22.50
C ASP A 603 -15.86 20.20 -21.44
N SER A 604 -16.46 20.08 -20.25
CA SER A 604 -16.26 21.05 -19.17
C SER A 604 -14.81 21.20 -18.70
N MET A 605 -14.00 20.15 -18.81
CA MET A 605 -12.57 20.18 -18.43
C MET A 605 -11.70 20.82 -19.52
N ILE A 606 -11.95 20.49 -20.79
CA ILE A 606 -11.17 20.97 -21.94
C ILE A 606 -11.54 22.41 -22.30
N ASP A 607 -12.81 22.79 -22.12
CA ASP A 607 -13.30 24.16 -22.34
C ASP A 607 -13.05 25.09 -21.14
N SER A 608 -12.42 24.59 -20.08
CA SER A 608 -12.09 25.41 -18.91
C SER A 608 -11.05 26.49 -19.25
N GLU A 609 -11.19 27.67 -18.64
CA GLU A 609 -10.20 28.74 -18.78
C GLU A 609 -8.79 28.30 -18.39
N GLU A 610 -8.69 27.36 -17.45
CA GLU A 610 -7.41 26.82 -17.02
C GLU A 610 -6.75 25.97 -18.10
N TYR A 611 -7.51 25.13 -18.81
CA TYR A 611 -6.98 24.35 -19.92
C TYR A 611 -6.46 25.29 -21.02
N VAL A 612 -7.29 26.26 -21.42
CA VAL A 612 -6.95 27.23 -22.47
C VAL A 612 -5.73 28.06 -22.10
N ARG A 613 -5.63 28.53 -20.85
CA ARG A 613 -4.49 29.32 -20.37
C ARG A 613 -3.17 28.55 -20.35
N ASN A 614 -3.19 27.25 -20.02
CA ASN A 614 -1.96 26.47 -19.83
C ASN A 614 -1.51 25.70 -21.07
N PHE A 615 -2.45 25.25 -21.89
CA PHE A 615 -2.17 24.40 -23.06
C PHE A 615 -2.59 25.06 -24.39
N GLY A 616 -3.59 25.94 -24.37
CA GLY A 616 -4.11 26.54 -25.61
C GLY A 616 -4.65 25.50 -26.60
N GLU A 617 -4.48 25.77 -27.89
CA GLU A 617 -4.97 24.91 -28.97
C GLU A 617 -3.94 23.87 -29.44
N ASP A 618 -2.64 24.16 -29.30
CA ASP A 618 -1.57 23.43 -30.01
C ASP A 618 -0.66 22.57 -29.11
N MET A 619 -0.72 22.75 -27.78
CA MET A 619 0.12 22.00 -26.84
C MET A 619 -0.56 20.72 -26.36
N VAL A 620 0.24 19.67 -26.20
CA VAL A 620 -0.18 18.44 -25.55
C VAL A 620 -0.20 18.66 -24.03
N PRO A 621 -1.25 18.24 -23.30
CA PRO A 621 -1.27 18.32 -21.85
C PRO A 621 -0.09 17.57 -21.22
N TYR A 622 0.42 18.09 -20.10
CA TYR A 622 1.52 17.48 -19.34
C TYR A 622 1.24 17.56 -17.84
N GLU A 623 1.96 16.77 -17.03
CA GLU A 623 1.85 16.85 -15.58
C GLU A 623 2.44 18.17 -15.07
N ARG A 624 1.59 19.01 -14.47
CA ARG A 624 1.94 20.32 -13.92
C ARG A 624 2.14 20.27 -12.41
N TYR A 625 1.32 19.50 -11.70
CA TYR A 625 1.36 19.42 -10.25
C TYR A 625 1.31 17.98 -9.74
N ARG A 626 2.02 17.75 -8.63
CA ARG A 626 2.06 16.51 -7.88
C ARG A 626 1.67 16.74 -6.43
N THR A 627 1.18 15.68 -5.80
CA THR A 627 0.93 15.66 -4.35
C THR A 627 2.24 15.38 -3.61
N LYS A 628 2.35 15.76 -2.33
CA LYS A 628 3.54 15.46 -1.51
C LYS A 628 3.88 13.96 -1.49
N GLY A 629 2.88 13.10 -1.35
CA GLY A 629 3.06 11.65 -1.37
C GLY A 629 3.67 11.14 -2.68
N ALA A 630 3.37 11.80 -3.80
CA ALA A 630 3.94 11.46 -5.09
C ALA A 630 5.41 11.86 -5.24
N MET A 631 5.78 13.00 -4.67
CA MET A 631 7.16 13.50 -4.74
C MET A 631 8.13 12.62 -3.95
N THR A 632 7.72 12.15 -2.76
CA THR A 632 8.56 11.28 -1.90
C THR A 632 8.93 9.96 -2.56
N MET A 633 8.10 9.43 -3.46
CA MET A 633 8.37 8.19 -4.19
C MET A 633 9.39 8.36 -5.32
N SER A 634 9.68 9.60 -5.72
CA SER A 634 10.56 9.93 -6.86
C SER A 634 11.97 10.36 -6.45
N ILE A 635 12.34 10.21 -5.17
CA ILE A 635 13.69 10.57 -4.71
C ILE A 635 14.68 9.55 -5.27
N ILE A 636 15.34 9.94 -6.35
CA ILE A 636 16.42 9.17 -6.97
C ILE A 636 17.65 9.31 -6.06
N THR A 637 18.09 8.20 -5.46
CA THR A 637 19.40 8.15 -4.84
C THR A 637 20.46 8.25 -5.93
N LYS A 638 21.40 9.20 -5.81
CA LYS A 638 22.55 9.27 -6.72
C LYS A 638 23.30 7.93 -6.63
N LYS A 639 23.29 7.15 -7.70
CA LYS A 639 24.23 6.03 -7.85
C LYS A 639 25.59 6.63 -8.16
N GLU A 640 26.46 6.65 -7.17
CA GLU A 640 27.87 6.97 -7.39
C GLU A 640 28.52 5.77 -8.08
N GLU A 641 29.18 6.02 -9.21
CA GLU A 641 29.98 5.00 -9.89
C GLU A 641 31.19 4.64 -9.03
N ALA A 642 31.51 3.34 -8.95
CA ALA A 642 32.64 2.87 -8.17
C ALA A 642 33.96 3.47 -8.68
N ARG A 643 34.81 3.94 -7.76
CA ARG A 643 36.06 4.67 -8.06
C ARG A 643 37.01 3.93 -9.00
N PHE A 644 37.02 2.59 -8.98
CA PHE A 644 37.87 1.81 -9.88
C PHE A 644 37.46 1.94 -11.36
N ILE A 645 36.17 2.18 -11.62
CA ILE A 645 35.64 2.41 -12.98
C ILE A 645 36.10 3.79 -13.48
N GLN A 646 36.10 4.80 -12.60
CA GLN A 646 36.59 6.14 -12.92
C GLN A 646 38.09 6.13 -13.23
N LEU A 647 38.88 5.33 -12.51
CA LEU A 647 40.32 5.19 -12.76
C LEU A 647 40.65 4.43 -14.07
N ALA A 648 39.75 3.55 -14.52
CA ALA A 648 39.95 2.75 -15.72
C ALA A 648 39.46 3.42 -17.02
N GLN A 649 38.68 4.50 -16.93
CA GLN A 649 38.14 5.16 -18.11
C GLN A 649 39.19 6.02 -18.81
N ALA A 650 39.50 5.66 -20.07
CA ALA A 650 40.28 6.51 -20.95
C ALA A 650 39.55 7.83 -21.24
N ALA A 651 40.30 8.88 -21.55
CA ALA A 651 39.74 10.17 -21.95
C ALA A 651 38.78 10.00 -23.15
N LYS A 652 37.56 10.55 -23.03
CA LYS A 652 36.56 10.51 -24.10
C LYS A 652 37.15 11.07 -25.39
N GLY A 653 37.18 10.24 -26.45
CA GLY A 653 37.72 10.62 -27.77
C GLY A 653 39.14 10.13 -28.06
N TYR A 654 39.78 9.35 -27.18
CA TYR A 654 41.10 8.77 -27.45
C TYR A 654 41.05 7.72 -28.56
N LYS A 655 41.73 7.99 -29.68
CA LYS A 655 42.05 6.99 -30.71
C LYS A 655 43.50 6.55 -30.53
N PRO A 656 43.79 5.26 -30.24
CA PRO A 656 45.17 4.81 -30.10
C PRO A 656 45.93 5.02 -31.41
N ARG A 657 47.03 5.77 -31.35
CA ARG A 657 47.98 5.87 -32.48
C ARG A 657 48.75 4.56 -32.62
N LYS A 658 49.29 4.29 -33.82
CA LYS A 658 50.16 3.13 -34.11
C LYS A 658 51.44 3.18 -33.24
N GLN A 659 51.35 2.73 -31.99
CA GLN A 659 52.45 2.64 -31.05
C GLN A 659 53.02 1.22 -31.05
N GLY A 660 54.35 1.11 -31.00
CA GLY A 660 55.07 -0.17 -30.95
C GLY A 660 55.89 -0.47 -32.22
N VAL A 661 56.73 -1.51 -32.12
CA VAL A 661 57.54 -2.01 -33.24
C VAL A 661 56.64 -2.76 -34.21
N GLN A 662 56.67 -2.38 -35.50
CA GLN A 662 55.98 -3.10 -36.57
C GLN A 662 56.67 -4.44 -36.85
N ARG A 663 56.42 -5.45 -36.00
CA ARG A 663 56.85 -6.83 -36.27
C ARG A 663 55.95 -7.39 -37.37
N MET A 664 56.38 -7.25 -38.63
CA MET A 664 55.75 -7.96 -39.74
C MET A 664 55.96 -9.47 -39.55
N ALA A 665 55.04 -10.30 -40.06
CA ALA A 665 55.10 -11.75 -39.95
C ALA A 665 56.47 -12.28 -40.43
N ARG A 666 57.11 -13.14 -39.62
CA ARG A 666 58.37 -13.79 -39.97
C ARG A 666 58.07 -14.97 -40.90
N TYR A 667 58.57 -14.93 -42.12
CA TYR A 667 58.55 -16.09 -43.03
C TYR A 667 59.94 -16.73 -43.00
N ALA A 668 60.03 -17.90 -42.38
CA ALA A 668 61.27 -18.65 -42.24
C ALA A 668 61.28 -19.80 -43.25
N PHE A 669 61.89 -19.56 -44.42
CA PHE A 669 62.06 -20.54 -45.48
C PHE A 669 63.21 -21.49 -45.12
N ALA A 670 62.91 -22.77 -44.90
CA ALA A 670 63.90 -23.80 -44.58
C ALA A 670 63.62 -25.10 -45.36
N ILE A 671 64.68 -25.85 -45.70
CA ILE A 671 64.57 -27.12 -46.46
C ILE A 671 63.63 -28.14 -45.79
N THR A 672 63.48 -28.09 -44.46
CA THR A 672 62.62 -29.02 -43.74
C THR A 672 61.13 -28.85 -44.04
N ASN A 673 60.71 -27.65 -44.45
CA ASN A 673 59.29 -27.28 -44.47
C ASN A 673 58.75 -26.98 -45.87
N GLU A 674 59.62 -26.72 -46.85
CA GLU A 674 59.22 -26.21 -48.16
C GLU A 674 59.99 -26.84 -49.32
N ASP A 675 59.38 -26.81 -50.50
CA ASP A 675 60.00 -27.32 -51.73
C ASP A 675 61.24 -26.50 -52.11
N ARG A 676 62.27 -27.20 -52.61
CA ARG A 676 63.54 -26.59 -53.01
C ARG A 676 63.40 -25.51 -54.06
N GLN A 677 62.41 -25.62 -54.93
CA GLN A 677 62.13 -24.58 -55.92
C GLN A 677 61.65 -23.29 -55.24
N VAL A 678 60.76 -23.38 -54.25
CA VAL A 678 60.27 -22.22 -53.48
C VAL A 678 61.41 -21.60 -52.67
N ILE A 679 62.26 -22.44 -52.07
CA ILE A 679 63.45 -21.98 -51.33
C ILE A 679 64.43 -21.27 -52.25
N PHE A 680 64.66 -21.79 -53.46
CA PHE A 680 65.51 -21.13 -54.45
C PHE A 680 64.95 -19.76 -54.83
N GLU A 681 63.66 -19.67 -55.12
CA GLU A 681 63.00 -18.40 -55.42
C GLU A 681 63.08 -17.40 -54.25
N ALA A 682 62.88 -17.88 -53.02
CA ALA A 682 62.99 -17.07 -51.80
C ALA A 682 64.43 -16.58 -51.57
N ALA A 683 65.43 -17.44 -51.77
CA ALA A 683 66.85 -17.07 -51.67
C ALA A 683 67.23 -16.02 -52.72
N VAL A 684 66.74 -16.15 -53.95
CA VAL A 684 66.93 -15.15 -55.00
C VAL A 684 66.27 -13.83 -54.62
N ARG A 685 65.03 -13.84 -54.10
CA ARG A 685 64.35 -12.61 -53.61
C ARG A 685 65.12 -11.94 -52.48
N GLN A 686 65.67 -12.72 -51.56
CA GLN A 686 66.41 -12.19 -50.42
C GLN A 686 67.74 -11.54 -50.85
N ILE A 687 68.49 -12.20 -51.73
CA ILE A 687 69.83 -11.74 -52.16
C ILE A 687 69.74 -10.61 -53.16
N PHE A 688 68.78 -10.66 -54.09
CA PHE A 688 68.65 -9.67 -55.16
C PHE A 688 67.54 -8.63 -54.92
N GLU A 689 66.83 -8.70 -53.79
CA GLU A 689 65.67 -7.89 -53.40
C GLU A 689 64.45 -7.98 -54.36
N ARG A 690 64.52 -8.80 -55.42
CA ARG A 690 63.47 -8.96 -56.44
C ARG A 690 63.55 -10.33 -57.11
N ASN A 691 62.49 -10.67 -57.84
CA ASN A 691 62.41 -11.93 -58.59
C ASN A 691 63.36 -11.90 -59.80
N MET A 692 64.45 -12.68 -59.75
CA MET A 692 65.47 -12.77 -60.82
C MET A 692 65.79 -14.21 -61.26
N TRP A 693 65.02 -15.20 -60.76
CA TRP A 693 65.35 -16.63 -60.93
C TRP A 693 65.28 -17.14 -62.38
N GLN A 694 64.62 -16.42 -63.29
CA GLN A 694 64.57 -16.77 -64.72
C GLN A 694 65.79 -16.31 -65.53
N SER A 695 66.76 -15.63 -64.90
CA SER A 695 67.97 -15.18 -65.60
C SER A 695 68.84 -16.36 -66.04
N LYS A 696 69.36 -16.30 -67.28
CA LYS A 696 70.20 -17.37 -67.87
C LYS A 696 71.42 -17.69 -67.00
N GLU A 697 71.98 -16.70 -66.31
CA GLU A 697 73.14 -16.85 -65.43
C GLU A 697 72.85 -17.68 -64.16
N LEU A 698 71.59 -17.75 -63.71
CA LEU A 698 71.19 -18.49 -62.51
C LEU A 698 70.60 -19.87 -62.79
N GLN A 699 70.35 -20.22 -64.06
CA GLN A 699 69.77 -21.52 -64.45
C GLN A 699 70.69 -22.70 -64.10
N THR A 700 72.00 -22.50 -64.15
CA THR A 700 73.01 -23.52 -63.75
C THR A 700 72.96 -23.78 -62.25
N LEU A 701 72.86 -22.73 -61.43
CA LEU A 701 72.70 -22.85 -59.98
C LEU A 701 71.33 -23.43 -59.61
N GLN A 702 70.29 -23.07 -60.36
CA GLN A 702 68.94 -23.60 -60.17
C GLN A 702 68.90 -25.12 -60.42
N SER A 703 69.47 -25.59 -61.53
CA SER A 703 69.52 -27.02 -61.82
C SER A 703 70.37 -27.79 -60.80
N GLN A 704 71.51 -27.23 -60.39
CA GLN A 704 72.34 -27.82 -59.33
C GLN A 704 71.60 -27.95 -57.99
N PHE A 705 70.92 -26.89 -57.53
CA PHE A 705 70.25 -26.91 -56.23
C PHE A 705 68.96 -27.74 -56.23
N VAL A 706 68.15 -27.62 -57.28
CA VAL A 706 66.82 -28.25 -57.37
C VAL A 706 66.90 -29.71 -57.84
N LEU A 707 67.71 -30.02 -58.86
CA LEU A 707 67.75 -31.36 -59.46
C LEU A 707 68.82 -32.27 -58.85
N SER A 708 70.02 -31.76 -58.58
CA SER A 708 71.16 -32.62 -58.17
C SER A 708 71.23 -32.91 -56.67
N ASN A 709 70.49 -32.18 -55.83
CA ASN A 709 70.47 -32.32 -54.37
C ASN A 709 71.85 -32.20 -53.66
N THR A 710 72.90 -31.76 -54.36
CA THR A 710 74.28 -31.75 -53.84
C THR A 710 74.61 -30.52 -52.98
N MET A 711 73.81 -29.45 -53.06
CA MET A 711 74.11 -28.15 -52.47
C MET A 711 73.18 -27.80 -51.29
N THR A 712 73.75 -27.31 -50.20
CA THR A 712 73.01 -26.76 -49.04
C THR A 712 72.50 -25.33 -49.32
N VAL A 713 71.53 -24.83 -48.54
CA VAL A 713 71.04 -23.44 -48.69
C VAL A 713 72.14 -22.43 -48.38
N LYS A 714 73.01 -22.73 -47.40
CA LYS A 714 74.20 -21.93 -47.11
C LYS A 714 75.12 -21.80 -48.33
N GLN A 715 75.46 -22.92 -48.97
CA GLN A 715 76.30 -22.93 -50.18
C GLN A 715 75.58 -22.26 -51.37
N LEU A 716 74.26 -22.41 -51.48
CA LEU A 716 73.46 -21.70 -52.47
C LEU A 716 73.57 -20.18 -52.28
N ILE A 717 73.48 -19.68 -51.04
CA ILE A 717 73.57 -18.24 -50.75
C ILE A 717 74.97 -17.71 -51.03
N GLU A 718 76.01 -18.46 -50.69
CA GLU A 718 77.39 -18.14 -51.04
C GLU A 718 77.57 -18.08 -52.56
N ALA A 719 77.05 -19.06 -53.31
CA ALA A 719 77.10 -19.07 -54.77
C ALA A 719 76.32 -17.90 -55.41
N LEU A 720 75.12 -17.58 -54.90
CA LEU A 720 74.31 -16.48 -55.41
C LEU A 720 74.95 -15.12 -55.14
N ALA A 721 75.47 -14.88 -53.94
CA ALA A 721 76.14 -13.62 -53.58
C ALA A 721 77.56 -13.50 -54.17
N SER A 722 78.19 -14.60 -54.59
CA SER A 722 79.50 -14.58 -55.28
C SER A 722 79.39 -14.49 -56.82
N SER A 723 78.16 -14.52 -57.35
CA SER A 723 77.89 -14.55 -58.79
C SER A 723 78.26 -13.24 -59.52
N SER A 724 78.51 -13.36 -60.84
CA SER A 724 78.68 -12.21 -61.74
C SER A 724 77.47 -11.26 -61.70
N LEU A 725 76.27 -11.82 -61.57
CA LEU A 725 75.02 -11.07 -61.50
C LEU A 725 74.97 -10.21 -60.22
N TYR A 726 75.36 -10.77 -59.09
CA TYR A 726 75.42 -10.03 -57.83
C TYR A 726 76.46 -8.92 -57.88
N ALA A 727 77.63 -9.21 -58.48
CA ALA A 727 78.65 -8.20 -58.69
C ALA A 727 78.14 -7.03 -59.57
N LYS A 728 77.36 -7.32 -60.62
CA LYS A 728 76.78 -6.30 -61.51
C LYS A 728 75.73 -5.42 -60.82
N GLU A 729 74.91 -5.98 -59.94
CA GLU A 729 73.82 -5.24 -59.29
C GLU A 729 74.25 -4.50 -58.02
N PHE A 730 75.05 -5.13 -57.16
CA PHE A 730 75.31 -4.62 -55.79
C PHE A 730 76.77 -4.28 -55.51
N TYR A 731 77.72 -4.60 -56.41
CA TYR A 731 79.14 -4.28 -56.25
C TYR A 731 79.62 -3.17 -57.21
N GLN A 732 79.54 -3.39 -58.52
CA GLN A 732 80.05 -2.46 -59.54
C GLN A 732 79.50 -1.02 -59.47
N PRO A 733 78.19 -0.79 -59.20
CA PRO A 733 77.64 0.57 -59.22
C PRO A 733 77.80 1.33 -57.89
N TYR A 734 78.42 0.74 -56.86
CA TYR A 734 78.41 1.28 -55.50
C TYR A 734 79.80 1.27 -54.84
N PRO A 735 80.09 2.22 -53.92
CA PRO A 735 81.33 2.21 -53.16
C PRO A 735 81.34 1.07 -52.12
N ASN A 736 82.53 0.60 -51.73
CA ASN A 736 82.70 -0.53 -50.80
C ASN A 736 81.86 -0.42 -49.51
N THR A 737 81.72 0.77 -48.93
CA THR A 737 80.91 0.98 -47.73
C THR A 737 79.43 0.64 -47.95
N GLN A 738 78.90 0.96 -49.13
CA GLN A 738 77.52 0.63 -49.48
C GLN A 738 77.38 -0.86 -49.83
N VAL A 739 78.40 -1.46 -50.44
CA VAL A 739 78.46 -2.91 -50.68
C VAL A 739 78.37 -3.67 -49.35
N ILE A 740 79.09 -3.23 -48.31
CA ILE A 740 79.03 -3.85 -46.97
C ILE A 740 77.61 -3.72 -46.38
N GLU A 741 76.97 -2.55 -46.53
CA GLU A 741 75.60 -2.32 -46.09
C GLU A 741 74.60 -3.26 -46.78
N PHE A 742 74.74 -3.44 -48.10
CA PHE A 742 73.94 -4.39 -48.86
C PHE A 742 74.22 -5.84 -48.43
N ALA A 743 75.49 -6.26 -48.40
CA ALA A 743 75.85 -7.63 -48.06
C ALA A 743 75.36 -8.03 -46.66
N THR A 744 75.49 -7.14 -45.67
CA THR A 744 74.94 -7.37 -44.31
C THR A 744 73.41 -7.43 -44.30
N LYS A 745 72.73 -6.62 -45.13
CA LYS A 745 71.26 -6.70 -45.32
C LYS A 745 70.84 -8.03 -45.95
N HIS A 746 71.49 -8.47 -47.01
CA HIS A 746 71.11 -9.65 -47.77
C HIS A 746 71.45 -10.95 -47.04
N ILE A 747 72.66 -11.06 -46.51
CA ILE A 747 73.22 -12.30 -45.95
C ILE A 747 72.91 -12.42 -44.46
N LEU A 748 73.06 -11.33 -43.69
CA LEU A 748 72.90 -11.35 -42.23
C LEU A 748 71.53 -10.83 -41.76
N GLY A 749 70.73 -10.28 -42.66
CA GLY A 749 69.38 -9.79 -42.34
C GLY A 749 69.36 -8.50 -41.50
N ARG A 750 70.47 -7.77 -41.44
CA ARG A 750 70.66 -6.61 -40.53
C ARG A 750 71.58 -5.53 -41.13
N ALA A 751 71.67 -4.39 -40.46
CA ALA A 751 72.65 -3.35 -40.74
C ALA A 751 73.99 -3.71 -40.09
N VAL A 752 75.02 -2.95 -40.42
CA VAL A 752 76.34 -3.05 -39.79
C VAL A 752 76.25 -2.68 -38.29
N LEU A 753 76.98 -3.38 -37.43
CA LEU A 753 76.95 -3.27 -35.97
C LEU A 753 77.70 -2.06 -35.46
N ASN A 754 78.95 -1.88 -35.89
CA ASN A 754 79.86 -0.87 -35.38
C ASN A 754 80.95 -0.52 -36.40
N GLN A 755 81.79 0.47 -36.06
CA GLN A 755 82.86 0.92 -36.95
C GLN A 755 83.92 -0.16 -37.20
N ALA A 756 84.16 -1.06 -36.23
CA ALA A 756 85.09 -2.15 -36.38
C ALA A 756 84.65 -3.13 -37.48
N GLU A 757 83.35 -3.45 -37.56
CA GLU A 757 82.79 -4.31 -38.60
C GLU A 757 82.91 -3.67 -40.00
N ILE A 758 82.66 -2.35 -40.12
CA ILE A 758 82.88 -1.61 -41.38
C ILE A 758 84.36 -1.70 -41.80
N ARG A 759 85.29 -1.43 -40.88
CA ARG A 759 86.73 -1.47 -41.17
C ARG A 759 87.18 -2.87 -41.58
N TYR A 760 86.72 -3.90 -40.87
CA TYR A 760 87.04 -5.28 -41.13
C TYR A 760 86.62 -5.69 -42.55
N TYR A 761 85.34 -5.51 -42.93
CA TYR A 761 84.90 -5.88 -44.27
C TYR A 761 85.46 -4.99 -45.38
N ASN A 762 85.73 -3.71 -45.11
CA ASN A 762 86.34 -2.83 -46.10
C ASN A 762 87.78 -3.26 -46.43
N GLN A 763 88.55 -3.70 -45.42
CA GLN A 763 89.90 -4.25 -45.63
C GLN A 763 89.87 -5.54 -46.46
N ILE A 764 88.85 -6.38 -46.23
CA ILE A 764 88.65 -7.62 -46.99
C ILE A 764 88.31 -7.32 -48.45
N LEU A 765 87.34 -6.44 -48.69
CA LEU A 765 86.96 -6.02 -50.03
C LEU A 765 88.14 -5.40 -50.80
N ALA A 766 88.97 -4.60 -50.14
CA ALA A 766 90.11 -3.95 -50.75
C ALA A 766 91.25 -4.92 -51.12
N ARG A 767 91.45 -6.00 -50.35
CA ARG A 767 92.58 -6.93 -50.55
C ARG A 767 92.22 -8.17 -51.37
N GLU A 768 91.07 -8.76 -51.10
CA GLU A 768 90.70 -10.10 -51.58
C GLU A 768 89.42 -10.08 -52.45
N GLY A 769 88.70 -8.95 -52.48
CA GLY A 769 87.51 -8.76 -53.31
C GLY A 769 86.21 -9.31 -52.71
N LEU A 770 85.17 -9.33 -53.54
CA LEU A 770 83.78 -9.62 -53.13
C LEU A 770 83.57 -11.06 -52.65
N GLN A 771 84.13 -12.04 -53.35
CA GLN A 771 83.92 -13.46 -53.03
C GLN A 771 84.47 -13.81 -51.64
N ALA A 772 85.63 -13.27 -51.27
CA ALA A 772 86.22 -13.46 -49.95
C ALA A 772 85.38 -12.82 -48.84
N MET A 773 84.78 -11.65 -49.08
CA MET A 773 83.88 -11.01 -48.12
C MET A 773 82.62 -11.86 -47.89
N VAL A 774 81.98 -12.33 -48.97
CA VAL A 774 80.78 -13.17 -48.90
C VAL A 774 81.07 -14.47 -48.15
N SER A 775 82.16 -15.16 -48.49
CA SER A 775 82.54 -16.40 -47.83
C SER A 775 82.77 -16.22 -46.32
N ARG A 776 83.43 -15.11 -45.91
CA ARG A 776 83.60 -14.77 -44.48
C ARG A 776 82.29 -14.44 -43.77
N MET A 777 81.32 -13.81 -44.45
CA MET A 777 79.99 -13.53 -43.86
C MET A 777 79.17 -14.81 -43.66
N VAL A 778 79.14 -15.68 -44.67
CA VAL A 778 78.38 -16.94 -44.65
C VAL A 778 79.00 -17.95 -43.67
N ASN A 779 80.32 -17.93 -43.50
CA ASN A 779 81.03 -18.76 -42.51
C ASN A 779 81.18 -18.10 -41.13
N SER A 780 80.56 -16.95 -40.90
CA SER A 780 80.57 -16.30 -39.58
C SER A 780 79.78 -17.11 -38.55
N THR A 781 80.22 -17.03 -37.29
CA THR A 781 79.49 -17.63 -36.15
C THR A 781 78.07 -17.09 -36.03
N GLU A 782 77.87 -15.82 -36.39
CA GLU A 782 76.54 -15.21 -36.42
C GLU A 782 75.63 -15.89 -37.44
N TYR A 783 76.08 -16.04 -38.68
CA TYR A 783 75.29 -16.67 -39.73
C TYR A 783 74.92 -18.11 -39.34
N GLN A 784 75.88 -18.87 -38.83
CA GLN A 784 75.66 -20.24 -38.39
C GLN A 784 74.66 -20.32 -37.23
N SER A 785 74.74 -19.42 -36.25
CA SER A 785 73.84 -19.42 -35.07
C SER A 785 72.38 -19.07 -35.40
N ILE A 786 72.14 -18.35 -36.50
CA ILE A 786 70.81 -17.80 -36.82
C ILE A 786 70.14 -18.52 -37.97
N PHE A 787 70.88 -18.88 -39.02
CA PHE A 787 70.33 -19.49 -40.23
C PHE A 787 70.80 -20.96 -40.41
N GLY A 788 71.95 -21.33 -39.83
CA GLY A 788 72.52 -22.66 -40.03
C GLY A 788 72.78 -22.97 -41.51
N GLU A 789 72.62 -24.24 -41.91
CA GLU A 789 72.91 -24.69 -43.28
C GLU A 789 71.67 -24.75 -44.21
N HIS A 790 70.47 -24.71 -43.62
CA HIS A 790 69.23 -25.07 -44.29
C HIS A 790 68.19 -23.94 -44.37
N GLN A 791 68.46 -22.76 -43.80
CA GLN A 791 67.51 -21.65 -43.75
C GLN A 791 67.96 -20.47 -44.61
N VAL A 792 67.00 -19.85 -45.31
CA VAL A 792 67.22 -18.61 -46.06
C VAL A 792 67.26 -17.40 -45.10
N PRO A 793 68.20 -16.46 -45.27
CA PRO A 793 68.23 -15.22 -44.53
C PRO A 793 66.92 -14.45 -44.62
N TYR A 794 66.54 -13.81 -43.52
CA TYR A 794 65.31 -13.02 -43.44
C TYR A 794 65.57 -11.72 -42.68
N ARG A 795 64.67 -10.73 -42.83
CA ARG A 795 64.73 -9.45 -42.12
C ARG A 795 64.68 -9.66 -40.61
N ARG A 796 65.74 -9.24 -39.91
CA ARG A 796 65.81 -9.27 -38.45
C ARG A 796 65.45 -7.90 -37.86
N PHE A 797 65.00 -7.92 -36.62
CA PHE A 797 64.74 -6.72 -35.81
C PHE A 797 65.67 -6.75 -34.58
N PRO A 798 66.96 -6.41 -34.75
CA PRO A 798 67.95 -6.47 -33.67
C PRO A 798 67.63 -5.42 -32.60
N THR A 799 67.77 -5.77 -31.31
CA THR A 799 67.45 -4.87 -30.19
C THR A 799 68.68 -4.42 -29.40
N LEU A 800 69.70 -5.28 -29.25
CA LEU A 800 70.84 -5.04 -28.36
C LEU A 800 71.88 -4.04 -28.89
N PRO A 801 72.36 -4.13 -30.15
CA PRO A 801 73.41 -3.21 -30.61
C PRO A 801 72.86 -1.80 -30.80
N ALA A 802 73.60 -0.80 -30.30
CA ALA A 802 73.25 0.61 -30.42
C ALA A 802 73.00 1.00 -31.90
N ALA A 803 71.94 1.75 -32.16
CA ALA A 803 71.51 2.19 -33.49
C ALA A 803 71.19 1.08 -34.53
N ASN A 804 71.35 -0.20 -34.22
CA ASN A 804 71.10 -1.25 -35.21
C ASN A 804 69.60 -1.41 -35.55
N PHE A 805 68.70 -1.28 -34.56
CA PHE A 805 67.26 -1.26 -34.82
C PHE A 805 66.83 -0.13 -35.79
N PRO A 806 67.12 1.17 -35.53
CA PRO A 806 66.74 2.22 -36.46
C PRO A 806 67.45 2.10 -37.81
N ASN A 807 68.72 1.69 -37.86
CA ASN A 807 69.46 1.53 -39.11
C ASN A 807 68.89 0.40 -39.98
N THR A 808 68.58 -0.76 -39.38
CA THR A 808 67.88 -1.86 -40.08
C THR A 808 66.51 -1.44 -40.56
N GLN A 809 65.76 -0.69 -39.75
CA GLN A 809 64.46 -0.19 -40.15
C GLN A 809 64.55 0.72 -41.38
N GLN A 810 65.54 1.63 -41.42
CA GLN A 810 65.77 2.49 -42.58
C GLN A 810 66.20 1.67 -43.81
N LEU A 811 67.07 0.68 -43.63
CA LEU A 811 67.54 -0.21 -44.70
C LEU A 811 66.42 -0.99 -45.41
N TYR A 812 65.50 -1.56 -44.63
CA TYR A 812 64.41 -2.36 -45.17
C TYR A 812 63.17 -1.55 -45.57
N ASN A 813 63.01 -0.34 -45.03
CA ASN A 813 61.96 0.58 -45.50
C ASN A 813 62.34 1.23 -46.84
N ARG A 814 63.62 1.20 -47.20
CA ARG A 814 64.13 1.74 -48.47
C ARG A 814 63.99 0.71 -49.58
N LEU A 815 63.36 1.12 -50.68
CA LEU A 815 63.21 0.29 -51.87
C LEU A 815 64.51 0.26 -52.70
N THR A 816 64.68 -0.80 -53.49
CA THR A 816 65.79 -0.92 -54.43
C THR A 816 65.92 0.33 -55.30
N LYS A 817 67.14 0.87 -55.40
CA LYS A 817 67.47 2.04 -56.23
C LYS A 817 66.69 3.33 -55.90
N GLN A 818 66.00 3.43 -54.76
CA GLN A 818 65.22 4.62 -54.36
C GLN A 818 66.06 5.91 -54.27
N ASN A 819 67.30 5.81 -53.80
CA ASN A 819 68.30 6.89 -53.77
C ASN A 819 69.70 6.27 -53.64
N ARG A 820 70.77 7.07 -53.74
CA ARG A 820 72.18 6.62 -53.62
C ARG A 820 72.88 7.01 -52.30
N LYS A 821 72.16 7.61 -51.34
CA LYS A 821 72.75 8.02 -50.05
C LYS A 821 73.08 6.79 -49.20
N LEU A 822 74.21 6.78 -48.49
CA LEU A 822 74.53 5.74 -47.50
C LEU A 822 73.64 5.88 -46.26
N ILE A 823 73.19 4.76 -45.67
CA ILE A 823 72.47 4.81 -44.39
C ILE A 823 73.48 4.81 -43.24
N VAL A 824 74.51 3.99 -43.34
CA VAL A 824 75.58 3.92 -42.34
C VAL A 824 76.93 4.19 -43.00
N PRO A 825 77.30 5.48 -43.22
CA PRO A 825 78.60 5.81 -43.82
C PRO A 825 79.78 5.49 -42.90
N SER A 826 79.62 5.78 -41.60
CA SER A 826 80.51 5.41 -40.51
C SER A 826 79.78 5.65 -39.19
N PHE A 827 80.29 5.09 -38.10
CA PHE A 827 79.89 5.49 -36.76
C PHE A 827 80.81 6.62 -36.29
N GLY A 828 80.24 7.63 -35.62
CA GLY A 828 80.99 8.79 -35.11
C GLY A 828 82.18 8.36 -34.24
N SER A 829 83.28 9.11 -34.30
CA SER A 829 84.45 8.88 -33.46
C SER A 829 84.02 9.00 -31.99
N GLY A 830 83.97 7.87 -31.27
CA GLY A 830 83.63 7.86 -29.86
C GLY A 830 84.65 8.65 -29.07
N ILE A 831 84.31 9.89 -28.70
CA ILE A 831 84.47 10.60 -27.43
C ILE A 831 83.76 11.95 -27.62
N ASP A 832 82.59 12.11 -27.00
CA ASP A 832 82.16 13.40 -26.46
C ASP A 832 81.27 13.12 -25.24
N LEU A 833 81.91 12.84 -24.10
CA LEU A 833 81.26 12.74 -22.80
C LEU A 833 81.14 14.14 -22.18
N ARG A 834 80.41 15.06 -22.83
CA ARG A 834 79.86 16.29 -22.22
C ARG A 834 78.58 16.68 -22.95
N GLY A 835 77.47 16.68 -22.21
CA GLY A 835 76.13 17.04 -22.66
C GLY A 835 75.13 16.60 -21.61
#